data_AF-A0A957HPV1-F1
#
_entry.id   AF-A0A957HPV1-F1
#
_cell.length_a   1.000
_cell.length_b   1.000
_cell.length_c   1.000
_cell.angle_alpha   90.00
_cell.angle_beta   90.00
_cell.angle_gamma   90.00
#
_symmetry.space_group_name_H-M   'P 1'
#
loop_
_entity.id
_entity.type
_entity.pdbx_description
1 polymer ?
#
loop_
_entity_poly.entity_id
_entity_poly.type
_entity_poly.pdbx_seq_one_letter_code
_entity_poly.pdbx_strand_id
1 'polypeptide(L)'
;QIRFLDALLSLCRNEALARRVAVCLTLRADFKGQALSYRPFTDALQGHTYQLGPMNPAELEQVIRLPAQMMGVGFESGLVDRLLEDVGDEPGNLPLLEFALEAMWRHDEGLTHAAYKEIGGIDGAIGVYADKILNRQVFDKTAVRRVFMQLVQPGLGTEDTRRIATKEEIGPANWTLVQVLADERLVVTGRDNDNQEIAEIAHETLIRNWPTLQAWLDRDREFRVWQERVRTIVNQWQQDDRHESYLLRGRQLAEAEGWFEERAGRLTESEQAFIQAGSVLAERKEAERLAQQRRRGRLRVGVTAVTVIFIVVTVAALIAFNQWAIAAAERAKSVAAEATARAAQSEAEALGTVEADQRLIAEAESTKAVVSEATALAARAETEYLSHVIRSNELAAEAGLLRAEFPQRSLLLALEAVGETRRVGGGHLPGAEQSLRDTLSSVGGTPLVGHEGTVNAVAFSPDGAWLATAGNDGDARLWSVQDPTAGSLILSGHTDRVVNMAFSPDGQWLATAAEDGRVRLWGMANPTAGSIPLRERRGSAAFLAFTPDSRWLATVDTQGGTFLWSLADPAADFIHSALYVYGGRWVTFNPDGQWLAVIDGSYAIHLWAMDDLAAGDLILSRAVDRVETAVFSPDGKWLAAAGAAHGTVQLWSMADLTIAPIILRGHESGIVSLAFSPDGQWLATAGLDNTTRLWAVDDPLTPPVILNHGEAGVTSVAFTPDQQWLATTGAGGSVQLWSLADPAALPLTLLGHEDHVSDVAFSADGQWMATASLDGTARLWSLAEPVVEPIV
;
A
#
# COMPACT_ATOMS: atom_id res chain seq x y z
N GLN A 1 -46.28 28.70 -14.66
CA GLN A 1 -45.52 29.09 -15.87
C GLN A 1 -46.40 29.15 -17.12
N ILE A 2 -47.10 28.08 -17.55
CA ILE A 2 -47.98 28.12 -18.75
C ILE A 2 -49.07 29.19 -18.66
N ARG A 3 -49.80 29.28 -17.53
CA ARG A 3 -50.81 30.35 -17.32
C ARG A 3 -50.25 31.78 -17.45
N PHE A 4 -48.98 31.99 -17.10
CA PHE A 4 -48.32 33.28 -17.25
C PHE A 4 -48.04 33.59 -18.72
N LEU A 5 -47.51 32.62 -19.48
CA LEU A 5 -47.31 32.75 -20.92
C LEU A 5 -48.62 32.97 -21.66
N ASP A 6 -49.70 32.29 -21.28
CA ASP A 6 -51.03 32.52 -21.86
C ASP A 6 -51.54 33.94 -21.62
N ALA A 7 -51.39 34.46 -20.40
CA ALA A 7 -51.76 35.83 -20.08
C ALA A 7 -50.94 36.82 -20.91
N LEU A 8 -49.64 36.58 -21.06
CA LEU A 8 -48.74 37.43 -21.86
C LEU A 8 -49.09 37.40 -23.35
N LEU A 9 -49.36 36.21 -23.91
CA LEU A 9 -49.80 36.06 -25.31
C LEU A 9 -51.18 36.69 -25.54
N SER A 10 -52.07 36.63 -24.56
CA SER A 10 -53.39 37.26 -24.65
C SER A 10 -53.31 38.78 -24.74
N LEU A 11 -52.31 39.38 -24.07
CA LEU A 11 -52.01 40.81 -24.16
C LEU A 11 -51.56 41.19 -25.57
N CYS A 12 -50.65 40.41 -26.16
CA CYS A 12 -50.13 40.67 -27.52
C CYS A 12 -51.17 40.44 -28.63
N ARG A 13 -52.14 39.53 -28.40
CA ARG A 13 -53.21 39.24 -29.37
C ARG A 13 -54.38 40.22 -29.34
N ASN A 14 -54.50 41.05 -28.30
CA ASN A 14 -55.55 42.06 -28.19
C ASN A 14 -55.16 43.31 -28.98
N GLU A 15 -55.77 43.53 -30.15
CA GLU A 15 -55.44 44.65 -31.06
C GLU A 15 -55.51 46.05 -30.43
N ALA A 16 -56.39 46.26 -29.45
CA ALA A 16 -56.51 47.54 -28.77
C ALA A 16 -55.34 47.80 -27.79
N LEU A 17 -54.79 46.74 -27.19
CA LEU A 17 -53.65 46.80 -26.25
C LEU A 17 -52.31 46.68 -26.97
N ALA A 18 -52.22 45.88 -28.04
CA ALA A 18 -51.01 45.66 -28.82
C ALA A 18 -50.44 46.96 -29.45
N ARG A 19 -51.28 47.98 -29.67
CA ARG A 19 -50.82 49.31 -30.13
C ARG A 19 -50.22 50.19 -29.03
N ARG A 20 -50.40 49.80 -27.76
CA ARG A 20 -49.98 50.60 -26.59
C ARG A 20 -48.91 49.90 -25.74
N VAL A 21 -48.71 48.60 -25.95
CA VAL A 21 -47.78 47.80 -25.16
C VAL A 21 -46.88 47.00 -26.09
N ALA A 22 -45.58 47.20 -25.94
CA ALA A 22 -44.55 46.33 -26.51
C ALA A 22 -44.05 45.39 -25.42
N VAL A 23 -43.94 44.10 -25.74
CA VAL A 23 -43.38 43.11 -24.81
C VAL A 23 -42.00 42.72 -25.31
N CYS A 24 -40.97 43.10 -24.54
CA CYS A 24 -39.60 42.65 -24.76
C CYS A 24 -39.32 41.48 -23.82
N LEU A 25 -38.77 40.39 -24.36
CA LEU A 25 -38.42 39.18 -23.60
C LEU A 25 -36.96 38.84 -23.84
N THR A 26 -36.24 38.54 -22.77
CA THR A 26 -34.91 37.96 -22.82
C THR A 26 -35.01 36.49 -22.46
N LEU A 27 -34.35 35.63 -23.25
CA LEU A 27 -34.36 34.19 -23.04
C LEU A 27 -32.94 33.67 -23.25
N ARG A 28 -32.38 33.00 -22.22
CA ARG A 28 -31.10 32.31 -22.39
C ARG A 28 -31.24 31.17 -23.39
N ALA A 29 -30.21 30.96 -24.20
CA ALA A 29 -30.20 29.97 -25.28
C ALA A 29 -30.54 28.56 -24.79
N ASP A 30 -30.07 28.18 -23.60
CA ASP A 30 -30.28 26.86 -22.98
C ASP A 30 -31.77 26.55 -22.73
N PHE A 31 -32.58 27.57 -22.45
CA PHE A 31 -34.02 27.41 -22.22
C PHE A 31 -34.85 27.51 -23.50
N LYS A 32 -34.21 27.75 -24.66
CA LYS A 32 -34.92 27.88 -25.94
C LYS A 32 -35.67 26.60 -26.31
N GLY A 33 -35.10 25.43 -26.07
CA GLY A 33 -35.78 24.15 -26.32
C GLY A 33 -37.07 24.00 -25.50
N GLN A 34 -37.03 24.37 -24.22
CA GLN A 34 -38.19 24.35 -23.34
C GLN A 34 -39.25 25.38 -23.76
N ALA A 35 -38.83 26.59 -24.12
CA ALA A 35 -39.73 27.62 -24.63
C ALA A 35 -40.43 27.18 -25.92
N LEU A 36 -39.71 26.51 -26.83
CA LEU A 36 -40.24 26.01 -28.10
C LEU A 36 -41.15 24.77 -27.94
N SER A 37 -41.11 24.11 -26.78
CA SER A 37 -42.05 23.02 -26.48
C SER A 37 -43.49 23.52 -26.33
N TYR A 38 -43.69 24.81 -26.02
CA TYR A 38 -45.01 25.41 -25.94
C TYR A 38 -45.41 26.06 -27.28
N ARG A 39 -46.31 25.39 -28.00
CA ARG A 39 -46.67 25.75 -29.38
C ARG A 39 -47.19 27.20 -29.56
N PRO A 40 -48.17 27.69 -28.77
CA PRO A 40 -48.68 29.06 -28.92
C PRO A 40 -47.63 30.15 -28.70
N PHE A 41 -46.62 29.88 -27.86
CA PHE A 41 -45.50 30.78 -27.63
C PHE A 41 -44.49 30.72 -28.77
N THR A 42 -44.23 29.53 -29.31
CA THR A 42 -43.42 29.34 -30.51
C THR A 42 -43.97 30.13 -31.70
N ASP A 43 -45.27 30.00 -31.97
CA ASP A 43 -45.92 30.71 -33.09
C ASP A 43 -45.81 32.24 -32.92
N ALA A 44 -45.83 32.75 -31.68
CA ALA A 44 -45.67 34.18 -31.39
C ALA A 44 -44.22 34.69 -31.52
N LEU A 45 -43.21 33.82 -31.33
CA LEU A 45 -41.80 34.18 -31.47
C LEU A 45 -41.32 34.20 -32.94
N GLN A 46 -42.06 33.56 -33.85
CA GLN A 46 -41.71 33.51 -35.27
C GLN A 46 -41.61 34.92 -35.87
N GLY A 47 -40.47 35.24 -36.48
CA GLY A 47 -40.18 36.55 -37.08
C GLY A 47 -39.85 37.67 -36.09
N HIS A 48 -39.90 37.41 -34.78
CA HIS A 48 -39.70 38.41 -33.72
C HIS A 48 -38.59 38.00 -32.74
N THR A 49 -37.60 37.24 -33.23
CA THR A 49 -36.45 36.79 -32.44
C THR A 49 -35.18 37.49 -32.92
N TYR A 50 -34.53 38.22 -32.02
CA TYR A 50 -33.19 38.75 -32.23
C TYR A 50 -32.19 37.83 -31.54
N GLN A 51 -31.18 37.35 -32.26
CA GLN A 51 -30.08 36.61 -31.68
C GLN A 51 -29.01 37.60 -31.24
N LEU A 52 -28.81 37.70 -29.93
CA LEU A 52 -27.75 38.52 -29.35
C LEU A 52 -26.54 37.62 -29.14
N GLY A 53 -25.43 37.96 -29.81
CA GLY A 53 -24.12 37.39 -29.51
C GLY A 53 -23.47 38.10 -28.32
N PRO A 54 -22.27 37.66 -27.91
CA PRO A 54 -21.43 38.43 -26.99
C PRO A 54 -21.18 39.84 -27.52
N MET A 55 -21.18 40.84 -26.64
CA MET A 55 -20.90 42.22 -27.03
C MET A 55 -19.47 42.34 -27.56
N ASN A 56 -19.27 43.07 -28.65
CA ASN A 56 -17.92 43.46 -29.06
C ASN A 56 -17.41 44.64 -28.20
N PRO A 57 -16.09 44.95 -28.23
CA PRO A 57 -15.53 46.02 -27.39
C PRO A 57 -16.18 47.39 -27.59
N ALA A 58 -16.61 47.73 -28.80
CA ALA A 58 -17.27 49.00 -29.09
C ALA A 58 -18.71 49.06 -28.54
N GLU A 59 -19.44 47.94 -28.57
CA GLU A 59 -20.75 47.81 -27.93
C GLU A 59 -20.62 47.88 -26.42
N LEU A 60 -19.61 47.23 -25.83
CA LEU A 60 -19.33 47.27 -24.40
C LEU A 60 -18.99 48.69 -23.94
N GLU A 61 -18.16 49.41 -24.69
CA GLU A 61 -17.86 50.82 -24.44
C GLU A 61 -19.14 51.68 -24.46
N GLN A 62 -20.02 51.46 -25.44
CA GLN A 62 -21.29 52.19 -25.54
C GLN A 62 -22.20 51.91 -24.34
N VAL A 63 -22.28 50.66 -23.87
CA VAL A 63 -23.09 50.28 -22.70
C VAL A 63 -22.57 50.95 -21.42
N ILE A 64 -21.26 51.17 -21.30
CA ILE A 64 -20.67 51.89 -20.16
C ILE A 64 -20.92 53.40 -20.27
N ARG A 65 -20.66 54.01 -21.43
CA ARG A 65 -20.67 55.47 -21.58
C ARG A 65 -22.06 56.08 -21.74
N LEU A 66 -22.94 55.46 -22.52
CA LEU A 66 -24.20 56.06 -22.94
C LEU A 66 -25.15 56.34 -21.76
N PRO A 67 -25.33 55.42 -20.77
CA PRO A 67 -26.18 55.70 -19.61
C PRO A 67 -25.67 56.90 -18.79
N ALA A 68 -24.35 56.99 -18.57
CA ALA A 68 -23.77 58.11 -17.83
C ALA A 68 -23.94 59.44 -18.58
N GLN A 69 -23.73 59.44 -19.90
CA GLN A 69 -23.97 60.61 -20.76
C GLN A 69 -25.43 61.08 -20.73
N MET A 70 -26.40 60.15 -20.78
CA MET A 70 -27.83 60.47 -20.67
C MET A 70 -28.18 61.12 -19.34
N MET A 71 -27.47 60.78 -18.27
CA MET A 71 -27.61 61.36 -16.94
C MET A 71 -26.77 62.61 -16.71
N GLY A 72 -25.97 63.05 -17.71
CA GLY A 72 -25.09 64.21 -17.61
C GLY A 72 -23.84 63.99 -16.73
N VAL A 73 -23.45 62.73 -16.49
CA VAL A 73 -22.29 62.36 -15.69
C VAL A 73 -21.17 61.86 -16.60
N GLY A 74 -19.95 62.34 -16.39
CA GLY A 74 -18.76 61.93 -17.14
C GLY A 74 -17.88 60.98 -16.34
N PHE A 75 -17.14 60.11 -17.05
CA PHE A 75 -16.05 59.33 -16.47
C PHE A 75 -14.76 60.15 -16.44
N GLU A 76 -13.92 59.92 -15.44
CA GLU A 76 -12.54 60.40 -15.47
C GLU A 76 -11.78 59.85 -16.70
N SER A 77 -10.85 60.65 -17.22
CA SER A 77 -10.10 60.29 -18.44
C SER A 77 -9.40 58.93 -18.28
N GLY A 78 -9.55 58.06 -19.27
CA GLY A 78 -8.94 56.72 -19.30
C GLY A 78 -9.57 55.68 -18.36
N LEU A 79 -10.60 56.03 -17.59
CA LEU A 79 -11.26 55.08 -16.68
C LEU A 79 -12.04 54.00 -17.44
N VAL A 80 -12.75 54.39 -18.51
CA VAL A 80 -13.51 53.43 -19.33
C VAL A 80 -12.56 52.46 -20.05
N ASP A 81 -11.42 52.94 -20.53
CA ASP A 81 -10.43 52.09 -21.21
C ASP A 81 -9.87 51.05 -20.23
N ARG A 82 -9.62 51.46 -18.98
CA ARG A 82 -9.21 50.56 -17.90
C ARG A 82 -10.30 49.55 -17.53
N LEU A 83 -11.56 49.97 -17.45
CA LEU A 83 -12.70 49.06 -17.21
C LEU A 83 -12.80 48.01 -18.33
N LEU A 84 -12.61 48.41 -19.59
CA LEU A 84 -12.64 47.48 -20.73
C LEU A 84 -11.45 46.51 -20.71
N GLU A 85 -10.26 46.97 -20.35
CA GLU A 85 -9.07 46.13 -20.18
C GLU A 85 -9.26 45.09 -19.06
N ASP A 86 -9.80 45.52 -17.92
CA ASP A 86 -10.05 44.66 -16.77
C ASP A 86 -11.22 43.67 -16.98
N VAL A 87 -12.20 43.97 -17.86
CA VAL A 87 -13.27 43.00 -18.22
C VAL A 87 -12.75 41.89 -19.13
N GLY A 88 -11.85 42.19 -20.07
CA GLY A 88 -11.34 41.22 -21.04
C GLY A 88 -12.43 40.58 -21.92
N ASP A 89 -12.14 39.40 -22.49
CA ASP A 89 -13.02 38.68 -23.44
C ASP A 89 -13.82 37.52 -22.79
N GLU A 90 -13.84 37.42 -21.46
CA GLU A 90 -14.51 36.29 -20.77
C GLU A 90 -16.02 36.54 -20.55
N PRO A 91 -16.91 35.60 -20.94
CA PRO A 91 -18.36 35.76 -20.80
C PRO A 91 -18.87 36.00 -19.36
N GLY A 92 -18.09 35.60 -18.34
CA GLY A 92 -18.40 35.74 -16.92
C GLY A 92 -18.18 37.13 -16.34
N ASN A 93 -17.57 38.05 -17.09
CA ASN A 93 -17.11 39.34 -16.55
C ASN A 93 -18.15 40.47 -16.71
N LEU A 94 -19.22 40.27 -17.49
CA LEU A 94 -20.29 41.26 -17.65
C LEU A 94 -21.12 41.51 -16.37
N PRO A 95 -21.54 40.47 -15.60
CA PRO A 95 -22.18 40.69 -14.30
C PRO A 95 -21.26 41.38 -13.28
N LEU A 96 -19.94 41.12 -13.36
CA LEU A 96 -18.95 41.80 -12.51
C LEU A 96 -18.78 43.26 -12.90
N LEU A 97 -18.79 43.56 -14.20
CA LEU A 97 -18.82 44.93 -14.71
C LEU A 97 -20.07 45.68 -14.25
N GLU A 98 -21.26 45.07 -14.37
CA GLU A 98 -22.52 45.64 -13.86
C GLU A 98 -22.37 46.01 -12.38
N PHE A 99 -21.86 45.06 -11.59
CA PHE A 99 -21.66 45.24 -10.16
C PHE A 99 -20.66 46.35 -9.82
N ALA A 100 -19.52 46.38 -10.51
CA ALA A 100 -18.49 47.41 -10.32
C ALA A 100 -19.03 48.80 -10.68
N LEU A 101 -19.75 48.93 -11.79
CA LEU A 101 -20.38 50.20 -12.20
C LEU A 101 -21.45 50.65 -11.20
N GLU A 102 -22.28 49.73 -10.69
CA GLU A 102 -23.26 50.03 -9.64
C GLU A 102 -22.58 50.48 -8.33
N ALA A 103 -21.51 49.80 -7.94
CA ALA A 103 -20.73 50.14 -6.74
C ALA A 103 -20.07 51.52 -6.87
N MET A 104 -19.47 51.83 -8.03
CA MET A 104 -18.91 53.15 -8.33
C MET A 104 -19.99 54.24 -8.36
N TRP A 105 -21.15 53.94 -8.93
CA TRP A 105 -22.28 54.89 -8.96
C TRP A 105 -22.79 55.23 -7.56
N ARG A 106 -22.75 54.27 -6.63
CA ARG A 106 -23.11 54.46 -5.22
C ARG A 106 -21.98 55.05 -4.37
N HIS A 107 -20.80 55.27 -4.95
CA HIS A 107 -19.65 55.83 -4.26
C HIS A 107 -19.72 57.36 -4.23
N ASP A 108 -19.39 57.97 -3.09
CA ASP A 108 -19.52 59.42 -2.89
C ASP A 108 -18.57 60.24 -3.79
N GLU A 109 -17.48 59.63 -4.28
CA GLU A 109 -16.48 60.25 -5.16
C GLU A 109 -16.84 60.21 -6.66
N GLY A 110 -17.92 59.55 -7.05
CA GLY A 110 -18.36 59.43 -8.44
C GLY A 110 -17.53 58.48 -9.31
N LEU A 111 -17.56 58.68 -10.64
CA LEU A 111 -16.94 57.79 -11.63
C LEU A 111 -15.46 58.13 -11.86
N THR A 112 -14.63 57.87 -10.85
CA THR A 112 -13.17 58.18 -10.82
C THR A 112 -12.29 56.94 -10.67
N HIS A 113 -11.00 57.06 -11.00
CA HIS A 113 -10.01 56.00 -10.77
C HIS A 113 -9.82 55.68 -9.29
N ALA A 114 -9.99 56.68 -8.41
CA ALA A 114 -9.92 56.51 -6.97
C ALA A 114 -11.06 55.62 -6.46
N ALA A 115 -12.31 55.96 -6.81
CA ALA A 115 -13.48 55.14 -6.49
C ALA A 115 -13.36 53.72 -7.04
N TYR A 116 -12.88 53.56 -8.28
CA TYR A 116 -12.66 52.25 -8.89
C TYR A 116 -11.63 51.41 -8.12
N LYS A 117 -10.56 52.02 -7.62
CA LYS A 117 -9.54 51.35 -6.81
C LYS A 117 -10.05 51.00 -5.41
N GLU A 118 -10.85 51.87 -4.80
CA GLU A 118 -11.39 51.64 -3.45
C GLU A 118 -12.41 50.51 -3.40
N ILE A 119 -13.22 50.34 -4.45
CA ILE A 119 -14.08 49.16 -4.56
C ILE A 119 -13.29 47.88 -4.89
N GLY A 120 -12.00 47.97 -5.23
CA GLY A 120 -11.18 46.80 -5.53
C GLY A 120 -11.20 46.34 -6.99
N GLY A 121 -11.59 47.22 -7.92
CA GLY A 121 -11.70 46.90 -9.34
C GLY A 121 -12.90 45.99 -9.66
N ILE A 122 -12.99 45.52 -10.92
CA ILE A 122 -14.07 44.61 -11.37
C ILE A 122 -14.08 43.30 -10.56
N ASP A 123 -12.91 42.74 -10.33
CA ASP A 123 -12.73 41.45 -9.66
C ASP A 123 -12.96 41.51 -8.15
N GLY A 124 -12.55 42.58 -7.48
CA GLY A 124 -12.61 42.74 -6.03
C GLY A 124 -13.90 43.40 -5.51
N ALA A 125 -14.67 44.08 -6.37
CA ALA A 125 -15.88 44.82 -5.98
C ALA A 125 -16.88 43.97 -5.20
N ILE A 126 -17.13 42.75 -5.66
CA ILE A 126 -18.09 41.85 -5.04
C ILE A 126 -17.63 41.38 -3.64
N GLY A 127 -16.32 41.20 -3.44
CA GLY A 127 -15.72 40.84 -2.15
C GLY A 127 -15.78 41.98 -1.14
N VAL A 128 -15.45 43.21 -1.56
CA VAL A 128 -15.55 44.42 -0.71
C VAL A 128 -16.99 44.68 -0.30
N TYR A 129 -17.95 44.47 -1.21
CA TYR A 129 -19.36 44.56 -0.89
C TYR A 129 -19.81 43.48 0.09
N ALA A 130 -19.40 42.23 -0.12
CA ALA A 130 -19.71 41.14 0.81
C ALA A 130 -19.23 41.48 2.22
N ASP A 131 -18.00 41.95 2.39
CA ASP A 131 -17.50 42.38 3.70
C ASP A 131 -18.31 43.54 4.30
N LYS A 132 -18.74 44.51 3.48
CA LYS A 132 -19.61 45.60 3.94
C LYS A 132 -20.96 45.10 4.45
N ILE A 133 -21.56 44.11 3.80
CA ILE A 133 -22.82 43.48 4.23
C ILE A 133 -22.59 42.67 5.50
N LEU A 134 -21.57 41.81 5.55
CA LEU A 134 -21.27 40.97 6.71
C LEU A 134 -20.87 41.77 7.96
N ASN A 135 -20.39 43.00 7.80
CA ASN A 135 -20.05 43.88 8.92
C ASN A 135 -21.26 44.63 9.52
N ARG A 136 -22.47 44.47 8.95
CA ARG A 136 -23.71 44.95 9.59
C ARG A 136 -24.01 44.11 10.83
N GLN A 137 -24.45 44.74 11.93
CA GLN A 137 -24.73 44.08 13.22
C GLN A 137 -25.81 42.98 13.17
N VAL A 138 -26.52 42.84 12.05
CA VAL A 138 -27.63 41.88 11.86
C VAL A 138 -27.11 40.44 11.66
N PHE A 139 -25.84 40.25 11.28
CA PHE A 139 -25.30 38.93 10.95
C PHE A 139 -24.46 38.32 12.08
N ASP A 140 -24.77 37.07 12.44
CA ASP A 140 -23.83 36.21 13.16
C ASP A 140 -22.76 35.71 12.19
N LYS A 141 -21.54 36.25 12.33
CA LYS A 141 -20.40 35.91 11.47
C LYS A 141 -20.05 34.42 11.51
N THR A 142 -20.34 33.73 12.62
CA THR A 142 -20.09 32.29 12.75
C THR A 142 -21.08 31.48 11.92
N ALA A 143 -22.35 31.88 11.94
CA ALA A 143 -23.40 31.26 11.13
C ALA A 143 -23.18 31.51 9.63
N VAL A 144 -22.78 32.74 9.26
CA VAL A 144 -22.47 33.08 7.86
C VAL A 144 -21.28 32.27 7.34
N ARG A 145 -20.19 32.17 8.11
CA ARG A 145 -19.05 31.31 7.76
C ARG A 145 -19.50 29.86 7.52
N ARG A 146 -20.34 29.31 8.41
CA ARG A 146 -20.82 27.93 8.27
C ARG A 146 -21.57 27.71 6.96
N VAL A 147 -22.46 28.64 6.59
CA VAL A 147 -23.23 28.57 5.34
C VAL A 147 -22.31 28.63 4.12
N PHE A 148 -21.42 29.64 4.03
CA PHE A 148 -20.53 29.75 2.87
C PHE A 148 -19.59 28.56 2.72
N MET A 149 -19.06 28.03 3.81
CA MET A 149 -18.19 26.85 3.78
C MET A 149 -18.90 25.60 3.23
N GLN A 150 -20.23 25.50 3.35
CA GLN A 150 -21.02 24.38 2.80
C GLN A 150 -21.37 24.56 1.32
N LEU A 151 -21.29 25.79 0.81
CA LEU A 151 -21.59 26.17 -0.58
C LEU A 151 -20.34 26.24 -1.47
N VAL A 152 -19.17 25.88 -0.95
CA VAL A 152 -17.91 25.76 -1.71
C VAL A 152 -17.45 24.31 -1.70
N GLN A 153 -17.01 23.84 -2.87
CA GLN A 153 -16.30 22.59 -3.07
C GLN A 153 -14.80 22.89 -3.22
N PRO A 154 -13.95 22.45 -2.27
CA PRO A 154 -12.50 22.64 -2.39
C PRO A 154 -11.96 21.85 -3.59
N GLY A 155 -11.12 22.49 -4.40
CA GLY A 155 -10.38 21.82 -5.46
C GLY A 155 -9.17 21.07 -4.89
N LEU A 156 -8.98 19.81 -5.30
CA LEU A 156 -7.79 19.01 -4.96
C LEU A 156 -6.67 19.34 -5.97
N GLY A 157 -6.05 20.51 -5.80
CA GLY A 157 -5.03 21.03 -6.74
C GLY A 157 -5.61 21.79 -7.94
N THR A 158 -6.93 21.94 -8.00
CA THR A 158 -7.65 22.83 -8.93
C THR A 158 -8.26 24.02 -8.17
N GLU A 159 -8.82 24.99 -8.88
CA GLU A 159 -9.54 26.11 -8.25
C GLU A 159 -10.77 25.63 -7.48
N ASP A 160 -11.11 26.33 -6.39
CA ASP A 160 -12.29 26.03 -5.57
C ASP A 160 -13.56 26.45 -6.35
N THR A 161 -14.53 25.55 -6.44
CA THR A 161 -15.76 25.76 -7.24
C THR A 161 -17.00 25.88 -6.35
N ARG A 162 -18.08 26.45 -6.89
CA ARG A 162 -19.37 26.51 -6.19
C ARG A 162 -19.98 25.11 -6.01
N ARG A 163 -20.62 24.87 -4.86
CA ARG A 163 -21.39 23.67 -4.51
C ARG A 163 -22.85 24.03 -4.30
N ILE A 164 -23.75 23.18 -4.79
CA ILE A 164 -25.18 23.25 -4.49
C ILE A 164 -25.42 22.49 -3.19
N ALA A 165 -26.09 23.13 -2.22
CA ALA A 165 -26.47 22.49 -0.96
C ALA A 165 -27.98 22.57 -0.72
N THR A 166 -28.55 21.51 -0.15
CA THR A 166 -29.98 21.43 0.18
C THR A 166 -30.27 22.09 1.53
N LYS A 167 -31.54 22.44 1.76
CA LYS A 167 -32.00 22.98 3.06
C LYS A 167 -31.72 22.06 4.25
N GLU A 168 -31.79 20.75 4.05
CA GLU A 168 -31.49 19.78 5.10
C GLU A 168 -30.01 19.80 5.47
N GLU A 169 -29.11 19.91 4.49
CA GLU A 169 -27.66 20.00 4.72
C GLU A 169 -27.24 21.29 5.43
N ILE A 170 -27.85 22.42 5.05
CA ILE A 170 -27.54 23.73 5.65
C ILE A 170 -28.13 23.85 7.07
N GLY A 171 -29.18 23.08 7.32
CA GLY A 171 -29.93 23.06 8.57
C GLY A 171 -31.03 24.13 8.59
N PRO A 172 -32.23 23.79 9.08
CA PRO A 172 -33.38 24.69 9.06
C PRO A 172 -33.18 25.98 9.87
N ALA A 173 -32.32 25.94 10.89
CA ALA A 173 -31.97 27.12 11.70
C ALA A 173 -31.17 28.18 10.91
N ASN A 174 -30.39 27.78 9.90
CA ASN A 174 -29.59 28.69 9.09
C ASN A 174 -30.29 29.09 7.78
N TRP A 175 -31.45 28.49 7.46
CA TRP A 175 -32.15 28.77 6.19
C TRP A 175 -32.69 30.20 6.10
N THR A 176 -33.15 30.77 7.23
CA THR A 176 -33.55 32.19 7.27
C THR A 176 -32.38 33.11 6.92
N LEU A 177 -31.16 32.74 7.30
CA LEU A 177 -29.95 33.47 6.94
C LEU A 177 -29.63 33.34 5.44
N VAL A 178 -29.81 32.15 4.85
CA VAL A 178 -29.67 31.92 3.40
C VAL A 178 -30.62 32.83 2.61
N GLN A 179 -31.85 33.01 3.05
CA GLN A 179 -32.81 33.91 2.40
C GLN A 179 -32.34 35.37 2.44
N VAL A 180 -31.84 35.84 3.58
CA VAL A 180 -31.29 37.20 3.70
C VAL A 180 -30.03 37.39 2.84
N LEU A 181 -29.16 36.38 2.75
CA LEU A 181 -27.98 36.41 1.86
C LEU A 181 -28.38 36.39 0.38
N ALA A 182 -29.52 35.78 0.05
CA ALA A 182 -30.07 35.79 -1.30
C ALA A 182 -30.69 37.13 -1.67
N ASP A 183 -31.38 37.80 -0.74
CA ASP A 183 -31.87 39.17 -0.93
C ASP A 183 -30.72 40.15 -1.18
N GLU A 184 -29.56 39.91 -0.57
CA GLU A 184 -28.31 40.68 -0.77
C GLU A 184 -27.47 40.20 -1.97
N ARG A 185 -28.00 39.28 -2.80
CA ARG A 185 -27.37 38.74 -4.03
C ARG A 185 -26.01 38.04 -3.81
N LEU A 186 -25.71 37.56 -2.60
CA LEU A 186 -24.49 36.79 -2.32
C LEU A 186 -24.69 35.28 -2.54
N VAL A 187 -25.93 34.82 -2.43
CA VAL A 187 -26.36 33.43 -2.61
C VAL A 187 -27.55 33.42 -3.56
N VAL A 188 -27.68 32.38 -4.38
CA VAL A 188 -28.86 32.12 -5.22
C VAL A 188 -29.63 30.96 -4.62
N THR A 189 -30.95 31.09 -4.53
CA THR A 189 -31.82 30.01 -4.09
C THR A 189 -32.64 29.49 -5.26
N GLY A 190 -32.89 28.19 -5.26
CA GLY A 190 -33.59 27.51 -6.33
C GLY A 190 -34.35 26.29 -5.83
N ARG A 191 -34.84 25.50 -6.78
CA ARG A 191 -35.39 24.17 -6.50
C ARG A 191 -34.75 23.15 -7.42
N ASP A 192 -34.36 22.02 -6.85
CA ASP A 192 -33.85 20.88 -7.62
C ASP A 192 -35.02 20.09 -8.27
N ASN A 193 -34.69 19.10 -9.10
CA ASN A 193 -35.62 18.21 -9.80
C ASN A 193 -36.60 17.49 -8.86
N ASP A 194 -36.19 17.21 -7.63
CA ASP A 194 -37.03 16.62 -6.57
C ASP A 194 -37.84 17.68 -5.80
N ASN A 195 -37.88 18.92 -6.30
CA ASN A 195 -38.61 20.07 -5.75
C ASN A 195 -38.17 20.46 -4.32
N GLN A 196 -36.95 20.07 -3.92
CA GLN A 196 -36.31 20.50 -2.69
C GLN A 196 -35.70 21.91 -2.84
N GLU A 197 -35.69 22.69 -1.76
CA GLU A 197 -35.04 24.01 -1.75
C GLU A 197 -33.52 23.86 -1.70
N ILE A 198 -32.83 24.51 -2.64
CA ILE A 198 -31.37 24.48 -2.77
C ILE A 198 -30.79 25.90 -2.73
N ALA A 199 -29.52 26.00 -2.33
CA ALA A 199 -28.75 27.23 -2.35
C ALA A 199 -27.37 27.02 -3.00
N GLU A 200 -26.87 28.03 -3.68
CA GLU A 200 -25.53 28.09 -4.29
C GLU A 200 -24.94 29.51 -4.16
N ILE A 201 -23.60 29.65 -4.25
CA ILE A 201 -22.98 30.98 -4.29
C ILE A 201 -23.36 31.69 -5.59
N ALA A 202 -23.70 32.99 -5.49
CA ALA A 202 -24.18 33.76 -6.62
C ALA A 202 -23.17 33.91 -7.76
N HIS A 203 -21.87 34.01 -7.45
CA HIS A 203 -20.80 34.09 -8.45
C HIS A 203 -19.51 33.44 -7.96
N GLU A 204 -18.77 32.79 -8.87
CA GLU A 204 -17.50 32.11 -8.55
C GLU A 204 -16.38 33.08 -8.15
N THR A 205 -16.49 34.34 -8.59
CA THR A 205 -15.62 35.47 -8.18
C THR A 205 -15.67 35.73 -6.68
N LEU A 206 -16.78 35.42 -5.98
CA LEU A 206 -16.82 35.49 -4.52
C LEU A 206 -15.87 34.49 -3.88
N ILE A 207 -15.62 33.35 -4.52
CA ILE A 207 -14.68 32.35 -4.02
C ILE A 207 -13.23 32.81 -4.28
N ARG A 208 -12.98 33.39 -5.45
CA ARG A 208 -11.63 33.80 -5.90
C ARG A 208 -11.13 35.13 -5.32
N ASN A 209 -12.02 36.10 -5.13
CA ASN A 209 -11.64 37.49 -4.89
C ASN A 209 -12.25 38.08 -3.60
N TRP A 210 -12.78 37.23 -2.71
CA TRP A 210 -13.22 37.64 -1.38
C TRP A 210 -12.22 37.16 -0.31
N PRO A 211 -11.32 38.03 0.19
CA PRO A 211 -10.25 37.63 1.10
C PRO A 211 -10.74 36.97 2.39
N THR A 212 -11.89 37.41 2.91
CA THR A 212 -12.48 36.83 4.13
C THR A 212 -12.92 35.38 3.91
N LEU A 213 -13.53 35.06 2.76
CA LEU A 213 -13.92 33.69 2.42
C LEU A 213 -12.71 32.81 2.13
N GLN A 214 -11.71 33.32 1.42
CA GLN A 214 -10.44 32.60 1.21
C GLN A 214 -9.76 32.25 2.53
N ALA A 215 -9.67 33.20 3.46
CA ALA A 215 -9.11 32.95 4.78
C ALA A 215 -9.92 31.91 5.60
N TRP A 216 -11.22 31.77 5.34
CA TRP A 216 -12.02 30.69 5.93
C TRP A 216 -11.75 29.35 5.25
N LEU A 217 -11.71 29.34 3.91
CA LEU A 217 -11.42 28.16 3.10
C LEU A 217 -10.05 27.58 3.43
N ASP A 218 -9.01 28.40 3.51
CA ASP A 218 -7.64 27.94 3.81
C ASP A 218 -7.52 27.34 5.20
N ARG A 219 -8.23 27.89 6.20
CA ARG A 219 -8.22 27.36 7.58
C ARG A 219 -9.00 26.05 7.72
N ASP A 220 -10.02 25.84 6.88
CA ASP A 220 -10.89 24.67 6.95
C ASP A 220 -10.61 23.65 5.81
N ARG A 221 -9.62 23.90 4.94
CA ARG A 221 -9.34 23.10 3.71
C ARG A 221 -9.11 21.62 4.03
N GLU A 222 -8.22 21.34 4.98
CA GLU A 222 -7.88 19.96 5.38
C GLU A 222 -9.12 19.21 5.92
N PHE A 223 -9.93 19.87 6.74
CA PHE A 223 -11.16 19.30 7.28
C PHE A 223 -12.22 19.08 6.21
N ARG A 224 -12.35 19.99 5.23
CA ARG A 224 -13.36 19.86 4.16
C ARG A 224 -13.01 18.75 3.18
N VAL A 225 -11.74 18.63 2.80
CA VAL A 225 -11.26 17.51 1.97
C VAL A 225 -11.48 16.18 2.67
N TRP A 226 -11.16 16.12 3.97
CA TRP A 226 -11.40 14.94 4.78
C TRP A 226 -12.91 14.62 4.89
N GLN A 227 -13.76 15.62 5.15
CA GLN A 227 -15.19 15.45 5.34
C GLN A 227 -15.87 14.92 4.07
N GLU A 228 -15.50 15.42 2.90
CA GLU A 228 -16.06 14.95 1.62
C GLU A 228 -15.70 13.49 1.33
N ARG A 229 -14.45 13.10 1.61
CA ARG A 229 -13.99 11.72 1.53
C ARG A 229 -14.78 10.80 2.47
N VAL A 230 -14.99 11.22 3.71
CA VAL A 230 -15.73 10.43 4.71
C VAL A 230 -17.22 10.33 4.37
N ARG A 231 -17.85 11.39 3.84
CA ARG A 231 -19.27 11.38 3.44
C ARG A 231 -19.61 10.31 2.43
N THR A 232 -18.73 10.10 1.46
CA THR A 232 -18.92 9.04 0.45
C THR A 232 -19.01 7.67 1.12
N ILE A 233 -18.15 7.41 2.10
CA ILE A 233 -18.09 6.14 2.84
C ILE A 233 -19.28 6.01 3.79
N VAL A 234 -19.66 7.10 4.48
CA VAL A 234 -20.83 7.12 5.36
C VAL A 234 -22.11 6.81 4.59
N ASN A 235 -22.27 7.36 3.39
CA ASN A 235 -23.44 7.09 2.54
C ASN A 235 -23.50 5.60 2.14
N GLN A 236 -22.38 5.00 1.77
CA GLN A 236 -22.31 3.57 1.45
C GLN A 236 -22.59 2.70 2.67
N TRP A 237 -22.00 3.03 3.82
CA TRP A 237 -22.25 2.36 5.09
C TRP A 237 -23.72 2.41 5.50
N GLN A 238 -24.41 3.53 5.26
CA GLN A 238 -25.84 3.64 5.52
C GLN A 238 -26.70 2.84 4.55
N GLN A 239 -26.31 2.79 3.27
CA GLN A 239 -27.02 2.01 2.26
C GLN A 239 -26.89 0.50 2.48
N ASP A 240 -25.76 0.05 3.03
CA ASP A 240 -25.45 -1.36 3.26
C ASP A 240 -25.69 -1.80 4.73
N ASP A 241 -26.82 -1.36 5.30
CA ASP A 241 -27.30 -1.71 6.65
C ASP A 241 -26.26 -1.59 7.78
N ARG A 242 -25.37 -0.61 7.67
CA ARG A 242 -24.30 -0.30 8.63
C ARG A 242 -23.29 -1.42 8.85
N HIS A 243 -22.96 -2.18 7.80
CA HIS A 243 -22.00 -3.29 7.87
C HIS A 243 -20.59 -2.89 8.36
N GLU A 244 -19.95 -3.75 9.17
CA GLU A 244 -18.66 -3.47 9.86
C GLU A 244 -17.44 -3.32 8.93
N SER A 245 -17.56 -3.71 7.66
CA SER A 245 -16.48 -3.62 6.66
C SER A 245 -16.14 -2.19 6.26
N TYR A 246 -17.12 -1.29 6.27
CA TYR A 246 -16.94 0.11 5.86
C TYR A 246 -16.41 1.01 6.97
N LEU A 247 -16.39 0.54 8.22
CA LEU A 247 -15.92 1.32 9.36
C LEU A 247 -14.43 1.63 9.25
N LEU A 248 -14.05 2.87 9.58
CA LEU A 248 -12.66 3.34 9.55
C LEU A 248 -11.78 2.55 10.52
N ARG A 249 -10.51 2.33 10.15
CA ARG A 249 -9.53 1.56 10.96
C ARG A 249 -8.17 2.23 10.98
N GLY A 250 -7.41 1.99 12.06
CA GLY A 250 -6.02 2.43 12.19
C GLY A 250 -5.88 3.94 12.03
N ARG A 251 -4.99 4.38 11.14
CA ARG A 251 -4.67 5.81 10.93
C ARG A 251 -5.88 6.63 10.50
N GLN A 252 -6.78 6.08 9.68
CA GLN A 252 -7.98 6.79 9.23
C GLN A 252 -8.99 7.02 10.36
N LEU A 253 -9.09 6.07 11.29
CA LEU A 253 -9.92 6.21 12.49
C LEU A 253 -9.33 7.24 13.44
N ALA A 254 -8.02 7.21 13.70
CA ALA A 254 -7.34 8.19 14.54
C ALA A 254 -7.45 9.63 13.99
N GLU A 255 -7.35 9.79 12.67
CA GLU A 255 -7.59 11.07 11.99
C GLU A 255 -9.05 11.53 12.18
N ALA A 256 -10.02 10.62 12.05
CA ALA A 256 -11.44 10.93 12.23
C ALA A 256 -11.80 11.26 13.68
N GLU A 257 -11.20 10.57 14.66
CA GLU A 257 -11.35 10.86 16.09
C GLU A 257 -10.77 12.24 16.45
N GLY A 258 -9.61 12.59 15.90
CA GLY A 258 -9.03 13.92 16.07
C GLY A 258 -9.95 15.04 15.57
N TRP A 259 -10.53 14.87 14.38
CA TRP A 259 -11.52 15.82 13.85
C TRP A 259 -12.83 15.83 14.64
N PHE A 260 -13.26 14.69 15.15
CA PHE A 260 -14.45 14.57 15.99
C PHE A 260 -14.26 15.32 17.33
N GLU A 261 -13.12 15.17 18.00
CA GLU A 261 -12.80 15.88 19.24
C GLU A 261 -12.73 17.40 19.04
N GLU A 262 -12.06 17.85 17.97
CA GLU A 262 -11.87 19.27 17.73
C GLU A 262 -13.16 19.96 17.24
N ARG A 263 -14.01 19.24 16.47
CA ARG A 263 -15.05 19.86 15.63
C ARG A 263 -16.37 19.09 15.58
N ALA A 264 -16.75 18.33 16.62
CA ALA A 264 -17.98 17.53 16.68
C ALA A 264 -19.24 18.26 16.15
N GLY A 265 -19.45 19.53 16.54
CA GLY A 265 -20.63 20.32 16.13
C GLY A 265 -20.70 20.71 14.65
N ARG A 266 -19.71 20.34 13.83
CA ARG A 266 -19.70 20.56 12.37
C ARG A 266 -19.93 19.27 11.55
N LEU A 267 -19.96 18.12 12.22
CA LEU A 267 -20.25 16.82 11.62
C LEU A 267 -21.77 16.56 11.63
N THR A 268 -22.26 15.84 10.63
CA THR A 268 -23.66 15.37 10.63
C THR A 268 -23.85 14.24 11.65
N GLU A 269 -25.09 14.01 12.11
CA GLU A 269 -25.37 12.90 13.04
C GLU A 269 -24.93 11.54 12.47
N SER A 270 -25.04 11.37 11.16
CA SER A 270 -24.59 10.20 10.41
C SER A 270 -23.07 10.00 10.46
N GLU A 271 -22.30 11.08 10.26
CA GLU A 271 -20.84 11.07 10.35
C GLU A 271 -20.37 10.78 11.78
N GLN A 272 -21.02 11.37 12.78
CA GLN A 272 -20.71 11.13 14.19
C GLN A 272 -20.96 9.67 14.58
N ALA A 273 -22.10 9.11 14.19
CA ALA A 273 -22.43 7.71 14.46
C ALA A 273 -21.45 6.72 13.79
N PHE A 274 -20.97 7.06 12.58
CA PHE A 274 -20.00 6.26 11.86
C PHE A 274 -18.63 6.22 12.55
N ILE A 275 -18.13 7.38 13.02
CA ILE A 275 -16.85 7.47 13.75
C ILE A 275 -16.94 6.68 15.06
N GLN A 276 -18.02 6.87 15.83
CA GLN A 276 -18.23 6.15 17.08
C GLN A 276 -18.31 4.63 16.88
N ALA A 277 -18.97 4.15 15.81
CA ALA A 277 -19.01 2.74 15.49
C ALA A 277 -17.61 2.18 15.16
N GLY A 278 -16.77 2.97 14.47
CA GLY A 278 -15.37 2.65 14.23
C GLY A 278 -14.54 2.56 15.53
N SER A 279 -14.69 3.52 16.44
CA SER A 279 -14.01 3.53 17.75
C SER A 279 -14.38 2.30 18.59
N VAL A 280 -15.68 1.97 18.65
CA VAL A 280 -16.15 0.78 19.39
C VAL A 280 -15.60 -0.52 18.79
N LEU A 281 -15.52 -0.63 17.46
CA LEU A 281 -14.92 -1.79 16.81
C LEU A 281 -13.41 -1.89 17.10
N ALA A 282 -12.71 -0.75 17.12
CA ALA A 282 -11.28 -0.70 17.43
C ALA A 282 -11.00 -1.14 18.88
N GLU A 283 -11.76 -0.62 19.85
CA GLU A 283 -11.67 -1.02 21.26
C GLU A 283 -11.94 -2.52 21.43
N ARG A 284 -12.94 -3.07 20.72
CA ARG A 284 -13.25 -4.50 20.74
C ARG A 284 -12.09 -5.34 20.21
N LYS A 285 -11.50 -4.97 19.08
CA LYS A 285 -10.35 -5.68 18.48
C LYS A 285 -9.10 -5.58 19.34
N GLU A 286 -8.87 -4.44 19.99
CA GLU A 286 -7.75 -4.26 20.91
C GLU A 286 -7.93 -5.12 22.18
N ALA A 287 -9.14 -5.18 22.73
CA ALA A 287 -9.47 -6.08 23.83
C ALA A 287 -9.27 -7.56 23.44
N GLU A 288 -9.63 -7.95 22.23
CA GLU A 288 -9.38 -9.30 21.69
C GLU A 288 -7.87 -9.60 21.54
N ARG A 289 -7.07 -8.64 21.05
CA ARG A 289 -5.60 -8.77 20.97
C ARG A 289 -4.97 -8.93 22.34
N LEU A 290 -5.36 -8.09 23.30
CA LEU A 290 -4.88 -8.18 24.69
C LEU A 290 -5.29 -9.50 25.36
N ALA A 291 -6.50 -9.99 25.07
CA ALA A 291 -6.95 -11.30 25.55
C ALA A 291 -6.12 -12.46 24.94
N GLN A 292 -5.80 -12.40 23.65
CA GLN A 292 -4.92 -13.36 22.99
C GLN A 292 -3.48 -13.31 23.55
N GLN A 293 -2.94 -12.12 23.81
CA GLN A 293 -1.62 -11.96 24.43
C GLN A 293 -1.59 -12.52 25.86
N ARG A 294 -2.63 -12.30 26.67
CA ARG A 294 -2.77 -12.92 28.00
C ARG A 294 -2.85 -14.45 27.93
N ARG A 295 -3.51 -15.00 26.89
CA ARG A 295 -3.57 -16.45 26.65
C ARG A 295 -2.19 -17.02 26.32
N ARG A 296 -1.38 -16.32 25.52
CA ARG A 296 0.02 -16.70 25.22
C ARG A 296 0.94 -16.60 26.44
N GLY A 297 0.75 -15.59 27.30
CA GLY A 297 1.50 -15.42 28.55
C GLY A 297 1.26 -16.55 29.57
N ARG A 298 0.00 -16.98 29.75
CA ARG A 298 -0.34 -18.13 30.61
C ARG A 298 0.22 -19.46 30.09
N LEU A 299 0.26 -19.66 28.77
CA LEU A 299 0.84 -20.84 28.16
C LEU A 299 2.36 -20.92 28.38
N ARG A 300 3.10 -19.80 28.28
CA ARG A 300 4.55 -19.76 28.55
C ARG A 300 4.89 -20.07 30.02
N VAL A 301 4.14 -19.53 30.98
CA VAL A 301 4.33 -19.82 32.42
C VAL A 301 3.93 -21.26 32.77
N GLY A 302 2.89 -21.80 32.12
CA GLY A 302 2.50 -23.20 32.27
C GLY A 302 3.57 -24.17 31.75
N VAL A 303 4.16 -23.88 30.58
CA VAL A 303 5.19 -24.73 29.97
C VAL A 303 6.48 -24.76 30.80
N THR A 304 6.92 -23.63 31.36
CA THR A 304 8.13 -23.58 32.21
C THR A 304 7.93 -24.27 33.56
N ALA A 305 6.74 -24.16 34.17
CA ALA A 305 6.41 -24.90 35.39
C ALA A 305 6.38 -26.41 35.15
N VAL A 306 5.86 -26.86 33.99
CA VAL A 306 5.83 -28.27 33.62
C VAL A 306 7.23 -28.83 33.35
N THR A 307 8.13 -28.06 32.74
CA THR A 307 9.53 -28.49 32.55
C THR A 307 10.27 -28.63 33.88
N VAL A 308 10.08 -27.70 34.82
CA VAL A 308 10.70 -27.79 36.15
C VAL A 308 10.17 -28.98 36.95
N ILE A 309 8.85 -29.22 36.92
CA ILE A 309 8.25 -30.41 37.56
C ILE A 309 8.76 -31.69 36.90
N PHE A 310 8.87 -31.72 35.57
CA PHE A 310 9.40 -32.86 34.84
C PHE A 310 10.85 -33.16 35.23
N ILE A 311 11.71 -32.15 35.35
CA ILE A 311 13.10 -32.32 35.80
C ILE A 311 13.14 -32.88 37.23
N VAL A 312 12.32 -32.36 38.15
CA VAL A 312 12.27 -32.82 39.54
C VAL A 312 11.78 -34.27 39.63
N VAL A 313 10.73 -34.63 38.88
CA VAL A 313 10.21 -36.01 38.82
C VAL A 313 11.24 -36.96 38.21
N THR A 314 11.96 -36.53 37.18
CA THR A 314 13.00 -37.34 36.53
C THR A 314 14.19 -37.59 37.47
N VAL A 315 14.62 -36.57 38.21
CA VAL A 315 15.69 -36.70 39.22
C VAL A 315 15.23 -37.60 40.38
N ALA A 316 13.99 -37.44 40.86
CA ALA A 316 13.43 -38.30 41.90
C ALA A 316 13.30 -39.76 41.43
N ALA A 317 12.88 -40.00 40.19
CA ALA A 317 12.83 -41.33 39.58
C ALA A 317 14.22 -41.94 39.41
N LEU A 318 15.23 -41.15 39.05
CA LEU A 318 16.62 -41.61 38.95
C LEU A 318 17.19 -42.02 40.33
N ILE A 319 16.89 -41.24 41.37
CA ILE A 319 17.27 -41.56 42.75
C ILE A 319 16.55 -42.84 43.22
N ALA A 320 15.25 -42.95 42.96
CA ALA A 320 14.46 -44.13 43.33
C ALA A 320 14.92 -45.39 42.57
N PHE A 321 15.26 -45.28 41.28
CA PHE A 321 15.79 -46.37 40.48
C PHE A 321 17.16 -46.83 40.99
N ASN A 322 18.04 -45.89 41.36
CA ASN A 322 19.34 -46.22 41.94
C ASN A 322 19.19 -46.90 43.31
N GLN A 323 18.26 -46.44 44.16
CA GLN A 323 17.93 -47.11 45.42
C GLN A 323 17.35 -48.52 45.21
N TRP A 324 16.47 -48.68 44.22
CA TRP A 324 15.89 -49.96 43.86
C TRP A 324 16.96 -50.93 43.34
N ALA A 325 17.89 -50.47 42.51
CA ALA A 325 19.00 -51.29 42.00
C ALA A 325 19.92 -51.78 43.13
N ILE A 326 20.22 -50.92 44.12
CA ILE A 326 21.01 -51.29 45.31
C ILE A 326 20.25 -52.34 46.15
N ALA A 327 18.96 -52.12 46.41
CA ALA A 327 18.12 -53.05 47.17
C ALA A 327 17.90 -54.38 46.44
N ALA A 328 17.80 -54.37 45.11
CA ALA A 328 17.69 -55.56 44.29
C ALA A 328 18.99 -56.39 44.32
N ALA A 329 20.16 -55.73 44.34
CA ALA A 329 21.44 -56.40 44.49
C ALA A 329 21.60 -57.06 45.88
N GLU A 330 21.08 -56.44 46.94
CA GLU A 330 21.06 -57.05 48.28
C GLU A 330 20.07 -58.22 48.38
N ARG A 331 18.88 -58.11 47.77
CA ARG A 331 17.90 -59.20 47.68
C ARG A 331 18.42 -60.37 46.84
N ALA A 332 19.14 -60.11 45.76
CA ALA A 332 19.76 -61.16 44.95
C ALA A 332 20.83 -61.93 45.75
N LYS A 333 21.59 -61.25 46.62
CA LYS A 333 22.55 -61.89 47.53
C LYS A 333 21.87 -62.71 48.63
N SER A 334 20.76 -62.22 49.20
CA SER A 334 20.03 -62.97 50.23
C SER A 334 19.31 -64.18 49.66
N VAL A 335 18.72 -64.07 48.46
CA VAL A 335 18.06 -65.18 47.76
C VAL A 335 19.07 -66.21 47.27
N ALA A 336 20.26 -65.79 46.82
CA ALA A 336 21.34 -66.72 46.49
C ALA A 336 21.85 -67.49 47.73
N ALA A 337 21.96 -66.82 48.88
CA ALA A 337 22.33 -67.46 50.14
C ALA A 337 21.24 -68.43 50.64
N GLU A 338 19.95 -68.05 50.54
CA GLU A 338 18.82 -68.93 50.88
C GLU A 338 18.70 -70.13 49.92
N ALA A 339 18.94 -69.94 48.63
CA ALA A 339 18.93 -71.03 47.64
C ALA A 339 20.06 -72.03 47.88
N THR A 340 21.27 -71.57 48.26
CA THR A 340 22.37 -72.46 48.66
C THR A 340 22.08 -73.21 49.96
N ALA A 341 21.36 -72.59 50.91
CA ALA A 341 20.96 -73.23 52.16
C ALA A 341 19.83 -74.26 51.95
N ARG A 342 18.83 -73.95 51.11
CA ARG A 342 17.74 -74.87 50.76
C ARG A 342 18.20 -76.03 49.88
N ALA A 343 19.19 -75.83 49.01
CA ALA A 343 19.81 -76.91 48.25
C ALA A 343 20.52 -77.91 49.19
N ALA A 344 21.29 -77.40 50.16
CA ALA A 344 21.93 -78.22 51.20
C ALA A 344 20.92 -78.93 52.13
N GLN A 345 19.74 -78.33 52.36
CA GLN A 345 18.68 -78.92 53.17
C GLN A 345 17.86 -79.96 52.38
N SER A 346 17.62 -79.75 51.08
CA SER A 346 16.93 -80.70 50.20
C SER A 346 17.73 -81.97 49.94
N GLU A 347 19.06 -81.89 49.95
CA GLU A 347 19.96 -83.05 49.86
C GLU A 347 19.96 -83.87 51.15
N ALA A 348 19.63 -83.24 52.30
CA ALA A 348 19.46 -83.90 53.59
C ALA A 348 18.03 -84.46 53.83
N GLU A 349 17.02 -83.90 53.16
CA GLU A 349 15.60 -84.33 53.27
C GLU A 349 15.18 -85.31 52.16
N ALA A 350 16.06 -85.64 51.21
CA ALA A 350 15.86 -86.71 50.22
C ALA A 350 15.89 -88.15 50.81
N LEU A 351 15.80 -88.27 52.14
CA LEU A 351 15.79 -89.53 52.88
C LEU A 351 14.57 -89.58 53.83
N GLY A 352 13.36 -89.53 53.27
CA GLY A 352 12.15 -89.70 54.10
C GLY A 352 10.82 -89.32 53.46
N THR A 353 10.31 -90.18 52.58
CA THR A 353 8.88 -90.49 52.36
C THR A 353 7.89 -89.37 51.97
N VAL A 354 7.60 -89.34 50.66
CA VAL A 354 6.28 -89.34 49.98
C VAL A 354 5.04 -89.30 50.89
N GLU A 355 4.29 -88.19 50.85
CA GLU A 355 2.80 -88.12 50.82
C GLU A 355 2.32 -86.65 50.91
N ALA A 356 2.40 -85.88 49.82
CA ALA A 356 1.74 -84.57 49.72
C ALA A 356 1.39 -84.16 48.26
N ASP A 357 1.19 -85.15 47.38
CA ASP A 357 1.38 -84.97 45.94
C ASP A 357 0.12 -84.60 45.13
N GLN A 358 -1.03 -84.30 45.76
CA GLN A 358 -2.28 -84.05 45.00
C GLN A 358 -2.92 -82.66 45.18
N ARG A 359 -2.50 -81.86 46.17
CA ARG A 359 -2.99 -80.46 46.33
C ARG A 359 -2.11 -79.43 45.63
N LEU A 360 -0.79 -79.68 45.55
CA LEU A 360 0.17 -78.80 44.88
C LEU A 360 0.01 -78.79 43.35
N ILE A 361 -0.49 -79.88 42.75
CA ILE A 361 -0.66 -79.99 41.29
C ILE A 361 -1.80 -79.09 40.78
N ALA A 362 -2.92 -78.99 41.51
CA ALA A 362 -4.07 -78.19 41.09
C ALA A 362 -3.84 -76.66 41.22
N GLU A 363 -3.09 -76.23 42.24
CA GLU A 363 -2.71 -74.82 42.42
C GLU A 363 -1.60 -74.38 41.43
N ALA A 364 -0.73 -75.32 41.04
CA ALA A 364 0.27 -75.11 40.00
C ALA A 364 -0.35 -74.97 38.59
N GLU A 365 -1.44 -75.68 38.30
CA GLU A 365 -2.11 -75.58 36.99
C GLU A 365 -2.90 -74.26 36.82
N SER A 366 -3.53 -73.72 37.86
CA SER A 366 -4.25 -72.43 37.75
C SER A 366 -3.30 -71.23 37.60
N THR A 367 -2.17 -71.26 38.32
CA THR A 367 -1.13 -70.23 38.19
C THR A 367 -0.44 -70.30 36.83
N LYS A 368 -0.24 -71.50 36.27
CA LYS A 368 0.30 -71.68 34.92
C LYS A 368 -0.60 -71.12 33.82
N ALA A 369 -1.93 -71.22 33.96
CA ALA A 369 -2.88 -70.66 33.00
C ALA A 369 -2.89 -69.11 33.00
N VAL A 370 -2.87 -68.49 34.19
CA VAL A 370 -2.83 -67.02 34.31
C VAL A 370 -1.50 -66.45 33.83
N VAL A 371 -0.38 -67.13 34.11
CA VAL A 371 0.93 -66.75 33.58
C VAL A 371 1.01 -66.93 32.05
N SER A 372 0.40 -67.99 31.50
CA SER A 372 0.31 -68.19 30.05
C SER A 372 -0.49 -67.09 29.35
N GLU A 373 -1.59 -66.62 29.95
CA GLU A 373 -2.41 -65.56 29.38
C GLU A 373 -1.71 -64.19 29.48
N ALA A 374 -1.08 -63.90 30.62
CA ALA A 374 -0.30 -62.69 30.81
C ALA A 374 0.93 -62.61 29.89
N THR A 375 1.61 -63.74 29.65
CA THR A 375 2.73 -63.82 28.71
C THR A 375 2.27 -63.68 27.25
N ALA A 376 1.11 -64.23 26.89
CA ALA A 376 0.51 -64.03 25.58
C ALA A 376 0.08 -62.57 25.34
N LEU A 377 -0.44 -61.88 26.37
CA LEU A 377 -0.79 -60.46 26.31
C LEU A 377 0.45 -59.57 26.19
N ALA A 378 1.51 -59.89 26.95
CA ALA A 378 2.79 -59.19 26.88
C ALA A 378 3.45 -59.35 25.50
N ALA A 379 3.45 -60.56 24.94
CA ALA A 379 3.98 -60.80 23.59
C ALA A 379 3.20 -60.05 22.51
N ARG A 380 1.86 -59.93 22.64
CA ARG A 380 1.04 -59.14 21.71
C ARG A 380 1.35 -57.64 21.80
N ALA A 381 1.44 -57.11 23.02
CA ALA A 381 1.80 -55.70 23.25
C ALA A 381 3.21 -55.37 22.75
N GLU A 382 4.16 -56.29 22.90
CA GLU A 382 5.52 -56.16 22.37
C GLU A 382 5.55 -56.18 20.83
N THR A 383 4.75 -57.04 20.21
CA THR A 383 4.63 -57.11 18.75
C THR A 383 3.99 -55.84 18.17
N GLU A 384 2.95 -55.33 18.82
CA GLU A 384 2.28 -54.08 18.43
C GLU A 384 3.22 -52.87 18.61
N TYR A 385 3.97 -52.83 19.73
CA TYR A 385 5.00 -51.82 19.96
C TYR A 385 6.07 -51.81 18.87
N LEU A 386 6.63 -52.98 18.54
CA LEU A 386 7.64 -53.12 17.49
C LEU A 386 7.11 -52.68 16.12
N SER A 387 5.83 -52.95 15.80
CA SER A 387 5.23 -52.55 14.52
C SER A 387 5.16 -51.02 14.34
N HIS A 388 4.80 -50.28 15.38
CA HIS A 388 4.75 -48.82 15.34
C HIS A 388 6.16 -48.19 15.31
N VAL A 389 7.14 -48.81 15.99
CA VAL A 389 8.54 -48.36 15.94
C VAL A 389 9.13 -48.54 14.54
N ILE A 390 8.90 -49.69 13.91
CA ILE A 390 9.34 -49.96 12.53
C ILE A 390 8.72 -48.94 11.57
N ARG A 391 7.39 -48.73 11.65
CA ARG A 391 6.68 -47.77 10.80
C ARG A 391 7.15 -46.34 11.01
N SER A 392 7.40 -45.93 12.26
CA SER A 392 7.96 -44.61 12.57
C SER A 392 9.34 -44.41 11.95
N ASN A 393 10.19 -45.43 11.97
CA ASN A 393 11.54 -45.36 11.38
C ASN A 393 11.50 -45.37 9.84
N GLU A 394 10.61 -46.16 9.24
CA GLU A 394 10.40 -46.17 7.78
C GLU A 394 9.95 -44.80 7.28
N LEU A 395 8.93 -44.21 7.92
CA LEU A 395 8.43 -42.87 7.58
C LEU A 395 9.51 -41.79 7.79
N ALA A 396 10.31 -41.90 8.87
CA ALA A 396 11.41 -40.96 9.11
C ALA A 396 12.54 -41.07 8.07
N ALA A 397 12.82 -42.28 7.57
CA ALA A 397 13.78 -42.53 6.51
C ALA A 397 13.26 -42.04 5.15
N GLU A 398 11.99 -42.31 4.83
CA GLU A 398 11.34 -41.83 3.60
C GLU A 398 11.26 -40.29 3.58
N ALA A 399 10.95 -39.67 4.73
CA ALA A 399 11.05 -38.22 4.88
C ALA A 399 12.48 -37.72 4.60
N GLY A 400 13.51 -38.39 5.12
CA GLY A 400 14.90 -38.05 4.84
C GLY A 400 15.27 -38.14 3.37
N LEU A 401 14.79 -39.16 2.66
CA LEU A 401 15.01 -39.35 1.22
C LEU A 401 14.32 -38.27 0.38
N LEU A 402 13.09 -37.91 0.73
CA LEU A 402 12.29 -36.91 0.01
C LEU A 402 12.61 -35.47 0.41
N ARG A 403 13.53 -35.26 1.36
CA ARG A 403 13.83 -33.94 1.94
C ARG A 403 14.30 -32.92 0.92
N ALA A 404 15.12 -33.35 -0.03
CA ALA A 404 15.65 -32.48 -1.09
C ALA A 404 14.67 -32.29 -2.24
N GLU A 405 13.87 -33.32 -2.56
CA GLU A 405 13.04 -33.37 -3.77
C GLU A 405 11.61 -32.85 -3.54
N PHE A 406 11.02 -33.11 -2.37
CA PHE A 406 9.66 -32.74 -2.02
C PHE A 406 9.58 -32.31 -0.55
N PRO A 407 10.13 -31.13 -0.17
CA PRO A 407 10.29 -30.71 1.22
C PRO A 407 8.96 -30.65 1.99
N GLN A 408 7.84 -30.36 1.32
CA GLN A 408 6.51 -30.38 1.92
C GLN A 408 5.98 -31.79 2.20
N ARG A 409 6.21 -32.74 1.29
CA ARG A 409 5.85 -34.15 1.48
C ARG A 409 6.75 -34.81 2.52
N SER A 410 8.03 -34.45 2.51
CA SER A 410 9.02 -34.82 3.50
C SER A 410 8.61 -34.35 4.91
N LEU A 411 8.16 -33.10 5.05
CA LEU A 411 7.61 -32.60 6.32
C LEU A 411 6.35 -33.36 6.77
N LEU A 412 5.45 -33.69 5.84
CA LEU A 412 4.24 -34.46 6.14
C LEU A 412 4.58 -35.86 6.69
N LEU A 413 5.54 -36.55 6.05
CA LEU A 413 6.01 -37.87 6.46
C LEU A 413 6.77 -37.82 7.79
N ALA A 414 7.57 -36.77 8.03
CA ALA A 414 8.25 -36.57 9.31
C ALA A 414 7.25 -36.30 10.45
N LEU A 415 6.17 -35.54 10.19
CA LEU A 415 5.07 -35.35 11.14
C LEU A 415 4.29 -36.66 11.40
N GLU A 416 4.08 -37.48 10.37
CA GLU A 416 3.44 -38.79 10.50
C GLU A 416 4.30 -39.77 11.31
N ALA A 417 5.62 -39.78 11.09
CA ALA A 417 6.58 -40.54 11.88
C ALA A 417 6.50 -40.18 13.37
N VAL A 418 6.46 -38.88 13.68
CA VAL A 418 6.25 -38.38 15.06
C VAL A 418 4.86 -38.74 15.60
N GLY A 419 3.84 -38.79 14.74
CA GLY A 419 2.50 -39.26 15.09
C GLY A 419 2.48 -40.72 15.57
N GLU A 420 3.23 -41.61 14.91
CA GLU A 420 3.34 -43.02 15.31
C GLU A 420 4.04 -43.18 16.67
N THR A 421 5.05 -42.36 16.99
CA THR A 421 5.71 -42.40 18.32
C THR A 421 4.73 -42.14 19.47
N ARG A 422 3.74 -41.27 19.23
CA ARG A 422 2.77 -40.85 20.25
C ARG A 422 1.72 -41.93 20.54
N ARG A 423 1.46 -42.83 19.59
CA ARG A 423 0.49 -43.92 19.73
C ARG A 423 0.98 -45.06 20.62
N VAL A 424 2.29 -45.21 20.77
CA VAL A 424 2.91 -46.33 21.52
C VAL A 424 3.19 -46.01 22.99
N GLY A 425 2.87 -44.81 23.48
CA GLY A 425 2.94 -44.43 24.90
C GLY A 425 4.35 -44.38 25.52
N GLY A 426 5.40 -44.72 24.78
CA GLY A 426 6.80 -44.60 25.16
C GLY A 426 7.41 -43.30 24.65
N GLY A 427 8.35 -42.73 25.41
CA GLY A 427 8.99 -41.45 25.09
C GLY A 427 9.57 -41.34 23.67
N HIS A 428 9.73 -40.09 23.24
CA HIS A 428 10.17 -39.63 21.93
C HIS A 428 11.27 -40.50 21.29
N LEU A 429 10.97 -41.11 20.13
CA LEU A 429 11.99 -41.78 19.30
C LEU A 429 12.90 -40.71 18.67
N PRO A 430 14.21 -40.68 18.99
CA PRO A 430 15.10 -39.62 18.52
C PRO A 430 15.19 -39.49 16.99
N GLY A 431 15.02 -40.60 16.26
CA GLY A 431 15.07 -40.61 14.79
C GLY A 431 13.91 -39.86 14.12
N ALA A 432 12.69 -39.98 14.64
CA ALA A 432 11.53 -39.27 14.12
C ALA A 432 11.61 -37.75 14.41
N GLU A 433 12.10 -37.37 15.60
CA GLU A 433 12.31 -35.97 15.94
C GLU A 433 13.45 -35.32 15.15
N GLN A 434 14.54 -36.05 14.94
CA GLN A 434 15.64 -35.56 14.13
C GLN A 434 15.20 -35.38 12.68
N SER A 435 14.45 -36.33 12.12
CA SER A 435 13.88 -36.20 10.78
C SER A 435 12.91 -35.00 10.69
N LEU A 436 12.08 -34.76 11.70
CA LEU A 436 11.23 -33.55 11.77
C LEU A 436 12.05 -32.26 11.85
N ARG A 437 13.08 -32.21 12.70
CA ARG A 437 13.95 -31.03 12.83
C ARG A 437 14.65 -30.69 11.52
N ASP A 438 15.21 -31.69 10.87
CA ASP A 438 15.93 -31.50 9.62
C ASP A 438 15.00 -31.20 8.42
N THR A 439 13.75 -31.65 8.46
CA THR A 439 12.77 -31.32 7.41
C THR A 439 12.21 -29.91 7.61
N LEU A 440 12.00 -29.48 8.86
CA LEU A 440 11.70 -28.08 9.17
C LEU A 440 12.82 -27.14 8.71
N SER A 441 14.09 -27.53 8.82
CA SER A 441 15.19 -26.71 8.30
C SER A 441 15.20 -26.66 6.76
N SER A 442 14.76 -27.72 6.08
CA SER A 442 14.59 -27.71 4.62
C SER A 442 13.37 -26.92 4.13
N VAL A 443 12.30 -26.83 4.93
CA VAL A 443 11.07 -26.06 4.61
C VAL A 443 11.22 -24.57 4.94
N GLY A 444 12.25 -24.21 5.73
CA GLY A 444 12.50 -22.84 6.20
C GLY A 444 13.35 -21.96 5.28
N GLY A 445 14.04 -22.52 4.29
CA GLY A 445 15.18 -21.82 3.68
C GLY A 445 16.33 -21.65 4.69
N THR A 446 17.56 -21.59 4.21
CA THR A 446 18.73 -21.47 5.09
C THR A 446 18.78 -20.03 5.64
N PRO A 447 18.63 -19.82 6.97
CA PRO A 447 18.62 -18.48 7.53
C PRO A 447 20.05 -17.92 7.57
N LEU A 448 20.22 -16.76 6.98
CA LEU A 448 21.44 -15.98 6.97
C LEU A 448 21.40 -15.00 8.14
N VAL A 449 21.88 -15.47 9.29
CA VAL A 449 21.82 -14.74 10.56
C VAL A 449 23.10 -13.94 10.74
N GLY A 450 22.97 -12.64 10.98
CA GLY A 450 24.13 -11.79 11.24
C GLY A 450 23.79 -10.31 11.41
N HIS A 451 22.76 -9.81 10.75
CA HIS A 451 22.31 -8.43 10.92
C HIS A 451 21.72 -8.19 12.32
N GLU A 452 21.98 -7.01 12.90
CA GLU A 452 21.42 -6.58 14.19
C GLU A 452 20.15 -5.74 14.04
N GLY A 453 19.75 -5.46 12.79
CA GLY A 453 18.53 -4.76 12.42
C GLY A 453 17.81 -5.44 11.26
N THR A 454 16.75 -4.80 10.76
CA THR A 454 15.96 -5.32 9.62
C THR A 454 16.82 -5.46 8.38
N VAL A 455 16.56 -6.48 7.57
CA VAL A 455 17.18 -6.64 6.25
C VAL A 455 16.23 -6.02 5.22
N ASN A 456 16.71 -5.05 4.45
CA ASN A 456 15.88 -4.25 3.55
C ASN A 456 15.90 -4.75 2.10
N ALA A 457 17.04 -5.28 1.66
CA ALA A 457 17.25 -5.67 0.27
C ALA A 457 18.22 -6.86 0.17
N VAL A 458 18.04 -7.64 -0.90
CA VAL A 458 18.89 -8.77 -1.28
C VAL A 458 19.28 -8.67 -2.75
N ALA A 459 20.52 -9.03 -3.10
CA ALA A 459 20.95 -9.06 -4.49
C ALA A 459 21.95 -10.20 -4.73
N PHE A 460 21.76 -10.99 -5.80
CA PHE A 460 22.75 -11.97 -6.23
C PHE A 460 23.81 -11.33 -7.13
N SER A 461 25.04 -11.82 -7.06
CA SER A 461 26.05 -11.53 -8.07
C SER A 461 25.67 -12.19 -9.41
N PRO A 462 26.07 -11.61 -10.56
CA PRO A 462 25.71 -12.16 -11.88
C PRO A 462 26.20 -13.60 -12.11
N ASP A 463 27.31 -14.00 -11.47
CA ASP A 463 27.85 -15.35 -11.51
C ASP A 463 27.17 -16.33 -10.53
N GLY A 464 26.24 -15.83 -9.70
CA GLY A 464 25.53 -16.62 -8.68
C GLY A 464 26.38 -17.07 -7.49
N ALA A 465 27.65 -16.65 -7.40
CA ALA A 465 28.56 -17.10 -6.35
C ALA A 465 28.30 -16.40 -5.00
N TRP A 466 27.83 -15.15 -5.05
CA TRP A 466 27.61 -14.30 -3.88
C TRP A 466 26.18 -13.81 -3.79
N LEU A 467 25.69 -13.71 -2.56
CA LEU A 467 24.48 -12.99 -2.20
C LEU A 467 24.87 -11.80 -1.31
N ALA A 468 24.38 -10.61 -1.63
CA ALA A 468 24.52 -9.42 -0.80
C ALA A 468 23.22 -9.13 -0.03
N THR A 469 23.33 -8.67 1.22
CA THR A 469 22.21 -8.28 2.08
C THR A 469 22.46 -6.90 2.71
N ALA A 470 21.46 -6.02 2.73
CA ALA A 470 21.54 -4.66 3.32
C ALA A 470 20.72 -4.57 4.58
N GLY A 471 21.32 -4.06 5.66
CA GLY A 471 20.67 -3.94 6.96
C GLY A 471 20.49 -2.50 7.45
N ASN A 472 19.52 -2.33 8.35
CA ASN A 472 19.36 -1.12 9.16
C ASN A 472 20.46 -0.91 10.20
N ASP A 473 21.26 -1.94 10.47
CA ASP A 473 22.43 -1.87 11.33
C ASP A 473 23.59 -1.06 10.71
N GLY A 474 23.43 -0.64 9.44
CA GLY A 474 24.44 0.12 8.71
C GLY A 474 25.48 -0.77 8.04
N ASP A 475 25.30 -2.09 8.09
CA ASP A 475 26.16 -3.04 7.40
C ASP A 475 25.52 -3.50 6.09
N ALA A 476 26.36 -3.68 5.07
CA ALA A 476 26.08 -4.60 3.98
C ALA A 476 26.88 -5.88 4.22
N ARG A 477 26.33 -7.04 3.87
CA ARG A 477 26.98 -8.35 4.09
C ARG A 477 27.00 -9.14 2.80
N LEU A 478 28.08 -9.88 2.58
CA LEU A 478 28.23 -10.83 1.47
C LEU A 478 28.24 -12.26 2.02
N TRP A 479 27.48 -13.12 1.37
CA TRP A 479 27.30 -14.53 1.71
C TRP A 479 27.72 -15.38 0.52
N SER A 480 28.50 -16.42 0.77
CA SER A 480 28.75 -17.45 -0.24
C SER A 480 27.46 -18.22 -0.49
N VAL A 481 27.01 -18.31 -1.73
CA VAL A 481 25.80 -19.09 -2.08
C VAL A 481 26.07 -20.60 -1.96
N GLN A 482 27.29 -21.03 -2.26
CA GLN A 482 27.69 -22.45 -2.16
C GLN A 482 27.84 -22.93 -0.71
N ASP A 483 28.25 -22.03 0.20
CA ASP A 483 28.35 -22.32 1.63
C ASP A 483 27.84 -21.14 2.46
N PRO A 484 26.51 -20.97 2.56
CA PRO A 484 25.91 -19.89 3.32
C PRO A 484 26.18 -20.01 4.82
N THR A 485 26.60 -21.19 5.29
CA THR A 485 26.89 -21.46 6.71
C THR A 485 28.30 -21.08 7.13
N ALA A 486 29.21 -20.84 6.19
CA ALA A 486 30.56 -20.36 6.45
C ALA A 486 30.62 -18.95 7.07
N GLY A 487 29.48 -18.25 7.12
CA GLY A 487 29.34 -16.90 7.66
C GLY A 487 29.44 -15.83 6.57
N SER A 488 29.17 -14.59 6.96
CA SER A 488 29.17 -13.44 6.04
C SER A 488 30.48 -12.65 6.10
N LEU A 489 30.89 -12.09 4.97
CA LEU A 489 31.84 -10.98 4.94
C LEU A 489 31.08 -9.67 5.23
N ILE A 490 31.53 -8.92 6.23
CA ILE A 490 30.92 -7.62 6.58
C ILE A 490 31.60 -6.53 5.76
N LEU A 491 30.81 -5.78 5.00
CA LEU A 491 31.23 -4.61 4.24
C LEU A 491 31.07 -3.36 5.10
N SER A 492 31.95 -3.23 6.09
CA SER A 492 31.87 -2.15 7.08
C SER A 492 32.27 -0.80 6.48
N GLY A 493 31.48 0.23 6.77
CA GLY A 493 31.87 1.60 6.43
C GLY A 493 30.75 2.62 6.49
N HIS A 494 29.50 2.24 6.19
CA HIS A 494 28.35 3.13 6.35
C HIS A 494 28.09 3.41 7.84
N THR A 495 27.58 4.60 8.14
CA THR A 495 27.28 5.03 9.53
C THR A 495 25.79 5.12 9.82
N ASP A 496 24.96 4.73 8.85
CA ASP A 496 23.50 4.72 8.92
C ASP A 496 22.97 3.61 8.00
N ARG A 497 21.65 3.40 8.02
CA ARG A 497 20.94 2.30 7.36
C ARG A 497 21.32 2.16 5.89
N VAL A 498 21.73 0.96 5.46
CA VAL A 498 21.92 0.67 4.04
C VAL A 498 20.54 0.42 3.44
N VAL A 499 20.16 1.24 2.47
CA VAL A 499 18.81 1.28 1.90
C VAL A 499 18.74 0.63 0.52
N ASN A 500 19.86 0.59 -0.21
CA ASN A 500 19.89 0.02 -1.56
C ASN A 500 21.27 -0.56 -1.91
N MET A 501 21.28 -1.52 -2.84
CA MET A 501 22.48 -2.12 -3.39
C MET A 501 22.26 -2.70 -4.79
N ALA A 502 23.34 -2.80 -5.56
CA ALA A 502 23.33 -3.48 -6.84
C ALA A 502 24.72 -4.04 -7.17
N PHE A 503 24.77 -5.20 -7.81
CA PHE A 503 25.97 -5.68 -8.47
C PHE A 503 26.10 -5.07 -9.87
N SER A 504 27.32 -4.79 -10.31
CA SER A 504 27.58 -4.51 -11.72
C SER A 504 27.32 -5.76 -12.57
N PRO A 505 26.77 -5.65 -13.79
CA PRO A 505 26.51 -6.80 -14.66
C PRO A 505 27.75 -7.66 -14.98
N ASP A 506 28.95 -7.07 -14.99
CA ASP A 506 30.22 -7.79 -15.15
C ASP A 506 30.71 -8.50 -13.87
N GLY A 507 30.01 -8.34 -12.75
CA GLY A 507 30.31 -8.93 -11.45
C GLY A 507 31.54 -8.35 -10.73
N GLN A 508 32.17 -7.29 -11.27
CA GLN A 508 33.39 -6.73 -10.69
C GLN A 508 33.15 -5.84 -9.47
N TRP A 509 31.95 -5.25 -9.38
CA TRP A 509 31.62 -4.26 -8.36
C TRP A 509 30.29 -4.57 -7.68
N LEU A 510 30.22 -4.25 -6.40
CA LEU A 510 28.97 -4.05 -5.67
C LEU A 510 28.90 -2.57 -5.26
N ALA A 511 27.77 -1.92 -5.50
CA ALA A 511 27.49 -0.59 -4.98
C ALA A 511 26.50 -0.66 -3.82
N THR A 512 26.72 0.11 -2.76
CA THR A 512 25.81 0.23 -1.61
C THR A 512 25.50 1.69 -1.34
N ALA A 513 24.22 2.03 -1.16
CA ALA A 513 23.74 3.34 -0.78
C ALA A 513 23.11 3.29 0.62
N ALA A 514 23.37 4.32 1.42
CA ALA A 514 22.83 4.42 2.78
C ALA A 514 22.34 5.83 3.12
N GLU A 515 21.56 5.90 4.20
CA GLU A 515 21.06 7.15 4.76
C GLU A 515 22.16 8.05 5.35
N ASP A 516 23.41 7.55 5.43
CA ASP A 516 24.60 8.35 5.77
C ASP A 516 25.00 9.35 4.67
N GLY A 517 24.26 9.36 3.55
CA GLY A 517 24.45 10.24 2.40
C GLY A 517 25.66 9.87 1.57
N ARG A 518 26.05 8.59 1.57
CA ARG A 518 27.20 8.10 0.82
C ARG A 518 26.83 6.86 0.03
N VAL A 519 27.39 6.79 -1.17
CA VAL A 519 27.46 5.56 -1.96
C VAL A 519 28.88 4.99 -1.84
N ARG A 520 29.00 3.68 -1.68
CA ARG A 520 30.29 2.97 -1.59
C ARG A 520 30.36 1.90 -2.66
N LEU A 521 31.51 1.83 -3.34
CA LEU A 521 31.84 0.76 -4.29
C LEU A 521 32.80 -0.25 -3.66
N TRP A 522 32.50 -1.52 -3.83
CA TRP A 522 33.25 -2.66 -3.30
C TRP A 522 33.75 -3.51 -4.46
N GLY A 523 35.06 -3.70 -4.56
CA GLY A 523 35.64 -4.55 -5.60
C GLY A 523 35.50 -6.02 -5.26
N MET A 524 34.80 -6.79 -6.09
CA MET A 524 34.43 -8.18 -5.79
C MET A 524 35.60 -9.18 -5.89
N ALA A 525 36.72 -8.79 -6.51
CA ALA A 525 37.96 -9.57 -6.47
C ALA A 525 38.57 -9.64 -5.06
N ASN A 526 38.37 -8.61 -4.24
CA ASN A 526 38.79 -8.59 -2.84
C ASN A 526 37.89 -7.63 -2.03
N PRO A 527 36.67 -8.04 -1.68
CA PRO A 527 35.66 -7.15 -1.09
C PRO A 527 36.03 -6.63 0.30
N THR A 528 36.99 -7.27 0.99
CA THR A 528 37.47 -6.84 2.31
C THR A 528 38.64 -5.85 2.25
N ALA A 529 39.16 -5.54 1.05
CA ALA A 529 40.24 -4.56 0.86
C ALA A 529 39.82 -3.10 1.18
N GLY A 530 38.53 -2.86 1.42
CA GLY A 530 37.93 -1.55 1.66
C GLY A 530 37.06 -1.08 0.49
N SER A 531 36.19 -0.10 0.76
CA SER A 531 35.34 0.53 -0.25
C SER A 531 35.92 1.82 -0.78
N ILE A 532 35.52 2.16 -2.01
CA ILE A 532 35.73 3.46 -2.63
C ILE A 532 34.48 4.32 -2.34
N PRO A 533 34.58 5.38 -1.52
CA PRO A 533 33.45 6.25 -1.24
C PRO A 533 33.21 7.21 -2.41
N LEU A 534 32.01 7.16 -2.98
CA LEU A 534 31.54 8.13 -3.96
C LEU A 534 30.92 9.32 -3.22
N ARG A 535 31.50 10.51 -3.37
CA ARG A 535 31.08 11.72 -2.62
C ARG A 535 29.95 12.47 -3.34
N GLU A 536 28.73 12.26 -2.90
CA GLU A 536 27.58 13.06 -3.31
C GLU A 536 27.58 14.44 -2.60
N ARG A 537 27.35 15.51 -3.37
CA ARG A 537 27.29 16.87 -2.81
C ARG A 537 25.87 17.17 -2.32
N ARG A 538 25.60 16.81 -1.06
CA ARG A 538 24.44 17.18 -0.23
C ARG A 538 23.15 16.37 -0.50
N GLY A 539 23.02 15.20 0.13
CA GLY A 539 21.74 14.49 0.25
C GLY A 539 21.90 13.10 0.88
N SER A 540 20.79 12.49 1.32
CA SER A 540 20.74 11.04 1.60
C SER A 540 20.62 10.30 0.26
N ALA A 541 21.47 9.30 0.02
CA ALA A 541 21.46 8.50 -1.22
C ALA A 541 20.27 7.55 -1.17
N ALA A 542 19.40 7.58 -2.18
CA ALA A 542 18.13 6.85 -2.18
C ALA A 542 18.20 5.57 -3.02
N PHE A 543 18.61 5.68 -4.29
CA PHE A 543 18.61 4.57 -5.25
C PHE A 543 19.83 4.63 -6.16
N LEU A 544 20.22 3.48 -6.71
CA LEU A 544 21.35 3.34 -7.61
C LEU A 544 21.10 2.26 -8.66
N ALA A 545 21.75 2.36 -9.82
CA ALA A 545 21.67 1.38 -10.88
C ALA A 545 22.96 1.40 -11.72
N PHE A 546 23.43 0.24 -12.17
CA PHE A 546 24.53 0.14 -13.14
C PHE A 546 23.98 0.12 -14.56
N THR A 547 24.75 0.66 -15.51
CA THR A 547 24.48 0.42 -16.93
C THR A 547 24.71 -1.05 -17.29
N PRO A 548 23.96 -1.63 -18.25
CA PRO A 548 24.12 -3.02 -18.67
C PRO A 548 25.54 -3.41 -19.09
N ASP A 549 26.28 -2.46 -19.65
CA ASP A 549 27.68 -2.63 -20.06
C ASP A 549 28.71 -2.44 -18.92
N SER A 550 28.26 -2.21 -17.69
CA SER A 550 29.09 -1.97 -16.49
C SER A 550 30.06 -0.80 -16.61
N ARG A 551 29.83 0.15 -17.53
CA ARG A 551 30.70 1.33 -17.68
C ARG A 551 30.32 2.47 -16.73
N TRP A 552 29.05 2.54 -16.34
CA TRP A 552 28.52 3.63 -15.53
C TRP A 552 27.66 3.14 -14.37
N LEU A 553 27.62 3.95 -13.31
CA LEU A 553 26.68 3.83 -12.20
C LEU A 553 25.89 5.14 -12.14
N ALA A 554 24.56 5.07 -12.10
CA ALA A 554 23.72 6.20 -11.73
C ALA A 554 23.35 6.12 -10.26
N THR A 555 23.36 7.27 -9.58
CA THR A 555 22.88 7.40 -8.21
C THR A 555 21.95 8.60 -8.12
N VAL A 556 20.93 8.48 -7.25
CA VAL A 556 20.00 9.56 -6.96
C VAL A 556 19.98 9.88 -5.48
N ASP A 557 20.07 11.17 -5.17
CA ASP A 557 19.95 11.68 -3.83
C ASP A 557 18.56 12.29 -3.57
N THR A 558 18.13 12.21 -2.32
CA THR A 558 16.85 12.74 -1.80
C THR A 558 16.70 14.26 -1.91
N GLN A 559 17.76 15.01 -2.18
CA GLN A 559 17.76 16.46 -2.32
C GLN A 559 17.75 16.91 -3.80
N GLY A 560 17.85 15.97 -4.74
CA GLY A 560 17.65 16.21 -6.17
C GLY A 560 18.86 16.05 -7.08
N GLY A 561 20.01 15.64 -6.55
CA GLY A 561 21.13 15.26 -7.38
C GLY A 561 20.91 13.90 -8.03
N THR A 562 20.90 13.83 -9.36
CA THR A 562 21.21 12.59 -10.07
C THR A 562 22.66 12.68 -10.54
N PHE A 563 23.47 11.69 -10.18
CA PHE A 563 24.88 11.63 -10.55
C PHE A 563 25.14 10.40 -11.39
N LEU A 564 25.99 10.56 -12.40
CA LEU A 564 26.51 9.47 -13.20
C LEU A 564 28.02 9.34 -12.98
N TRP A 565 28.45 8.15 -12.56
CA TRP A 565 29.81 7.81 -12.19
C TRP A 565 30.41 6.87 -13.23
N SER A 566 31.56 7.24 -13.79
CA SER A 566 32.33 6.35 -14.66
C SER A 566 33.11 5.35 -13.83
N LEU A 567 33.06 4.08 -14.22
CA LEU A 567 33.76 2.99 -13.53
C LEU A 567 35.14 2.69 -14.14
N ALA A 568 35.53 3.41 -15.20
CA ALA A 568 36.84 3.27 -15.82
C ALA A 568 37.99 3.75 -14.91
N ASP A 569 37.72 4.74 -14.05
CA ASP A 569 38.64 5.19 -12.99
C ASP A 569 37.84 5.65 -11.76
N PRO A 570 37.47 4.72 -10.85
CA PRO A 570 36.65 5.03 -9.68
C PRO A 570 37.30 6.01 -8.69
N ALA A 571 38.60 6.26 -8.81
CA ALA A 571 39.36 7.18 -7.98
C ALA A 571 39.47 8.59 -8.58
N ALA A 572 39.10 8.78 -9.85
CA ALA A 572 39.04 10.09 -10.48
C ALA A 572 37.71 10.77 -10.13
N ASP A 573 37.79 11.93 -9.46
CA ASP A 573 36.67 12.84 -9.10
C ASP A 573 35.94 13.43 -10.34
N PHE A 574 35.56 12.64 -11.34
CA PHE A 574 34.88 13.10 -12.54
C PHE A 574 33.39 12.72 -12.53
N ILE A 575 32.59 13.63 -11.98
CA ILE A 575 31.15 13.73 -12.27
C ILE A 575 31.04 14.12 -13.75
N HIS A 576 30.48 13.27 -14.62
CA HIS A 576 30.30 13.64 -16.04
C HIS A 576 29.13 14.63 -16.20
N SER A 577 28.06 14.46 -15.42
CA SER A 577 26.91 15.37 -15.39
C SER A 577 26.14 15.23 -14.08
N ALA A 578 25.88 16.34 -13.40
CA ALA A 578 24.84 16.40 -12.37
C ALA A 578 23.53 16.77 -13.08
N LEU A 579 22.63 15.79 -13.22
CA LEU A 579 21.29 16.05 -13.71
C LEU A 579 20.45 16.45 -12.50
N TYR A 580 20.06 17.72 -12.44
CA TYR A 580 19.26 18.23 -11.34
C TYR A 580 17.79 17.97 -11.61
N VAL A 581 17.20 17.08 -10.82
CA VAL A 581 15.77 16.83 -10.76
C VAL A 581 15.29 17.04 -9.33
N TYR A 582 13.99 17.27 -9.11
CA TYR A 582 13.53 17.74 -7.79
C TYR A 582 13.42 16.58 -6.79
N GLY A 583 14.50 16.16 -6.13
CA GLY A 583 14.52 15.12 -5.07
C GLY A 583 14.42 13.67 -5.58
N GLY A 584 15.47 13.12 -6.20
CA GLY A 584 15.44 11.80 -6.85
C GLY A 584 14.99 10.66 -5.93
N ARG A 585 14.08 9.82 -6.45
CA ARG A 585 13.42 8.72 -5.72
C ARG A 585 13.58 7.34 -6.35
N TRP A 586 13.94 7.25 -7.62
CA TRP A 586 14.18 5.98 -8.29
C TRP A 586 15.04 6.21 -9.51
N VAL A 587 15.85 5.23 -9.89
CA VAL A 587 16.68 5.28 -11.09
C VAL A 587 16.78 3.91 -11.73
N THR A 588 16.71 3.85 -13.06
CA THR A 588 16.86 2.60 -13.81
C THR A 588 17.36 2.86 -15.23
N PHE A 589 18.06 1.87 -15.80
CA PHE A 589 18.55 1.90 -17.17
C PHE A 589 17.73 0.95 -18.05
N ASN A 590 17.56 1.33 -19.31
CA ASN A 590 17.09 0.40 -20.33
C ASN A 590 18.13 -0.73 -20.53
N PRO A 591 17.71 -1.99 -20.75
CA PRO A 591 18.61 -3.12 -21.06
C PRO A 591 19.64 -2.88 -22.16
N ASP A 592 19.37 -2.01 -23.14
CA ASP A 592 20.33 -1.65 -24.18
C ASP A 592 21.37 -0.60 -23.75
N GLY A 593 21.19 -0.02 -22.56
CA GLY A 593 22.05 1.04 -22.02
C GLY A 593 21.91 2.38 -22.77
N GLN A 594 20.88 2.58 -23.58
CA GLN A 594 20.65 3.82 -24.33
C GLN A 594 19.85 4.84 -23.54
N TRP A 595 19.07 4.41 -22.54
CA TRP A 595 18.17 5.29 -21.80
C TRP A 595 18.39 5.19 -20.30
N LEU A 596 18.33 6.35 -19.64
CA LEU A 596 18.26 6.50 -18.19
C LEU A 596 16.87 7.05 -17.83
N ALA A 597 16.16 6.36 -16.94
CA ALA A 597 14.93 6.84 -16.34
C ALA A 597 15.15 7.21 -14.87
N VAL A 598 14.72 8.40 -14.49
CA VAL A 598 14.73 8.87 -13.08
C VAL A 598 13.33 9.32 -12.70
N ILE A 599 12.88 8.88 -11.52
CA ILE A 599 11.71 9.43 -10.87
C ILE A 599 12.19 10.47 -9.87
N ASP A 600 11.69 11.70 -9.98
CA ASP A 600 11.99 12.75 -9.00
C ASP A 600 11.00 12.77 -7.82
N GLY A 601 11.21 13.69 -6.90
CA GLY A 601 10.46 13.85 -5.66
C GLY A 601 9.12 14.55 -5.85
N SER A 602 8.91 15.17 -7.02
CA SER A 602 7.58 15.54 -7.51
C SER A 602 6.86 14.37 -8.18
N TYR A 603 7.49 13.19 -8.21
CA TYR A 603 7.02 11.96 -8.82
C TYR A 603 6.92 12.03 -10.34
N ALA A 604 7.62 12.97 -10.98
CA ALA A 604 7.73 13.04 -12.43
C ALA A 604 8.76 12.02 -12.93
N ILE A 605 8.48 11.43 -14.10
CA ILE A 605 9.46 10.58 -14.80
C ILE A 605 10.23 11.46 -15.77
N HIS A 606 11.55 11.38 -15.68
CA HIS A 606 12.50 12.04 -16.55
C HIS A 606 13.31 10.98 -17.32
N LEU A 607 13.41 11.14 -18.64
CA LEU A 607 14.14 10.25 -19.53
C LEU A 607 15.28 11.00 -20.23
N TRP A 608 16.48 10.41 -20.18
CA TRP A 608 17.66 10.89 -20.90
C TRP A 608 18.19 9.81 -21.83
N ALA A 609 18.63 10.24 -23.02
CA ALA A 609 19.45 9.40 -23.88
C ALA A 609 20.90 9.43 -23.41
N MET A 610 21.54 8.26 -23.39
CA MET A 610 22.88 8.09 -22.84
C MET A 610 23.96 8.69 -23.74
N ASP A 611 23.76 8.67 -25.06
CA ASP A 611 24.70 9.21 -26.03
C ASP A 611 24.79 10.76 -25.98
N ASP A 612 23.72 11.42 -25.53
CA ASP A 612 23.59 12.88 -25.44
C ASP A 612 23.82 13.43 -24.01
N LEU A 613 24.27 12.62 -23.06
CA LEU A 613 24.49 13.05 -21.67
C LEU A 613 25.50 14.19 -21.52
N ALA A 614 26.47 14.29 -22.43
CA ALA A 614 27.40 15.41 -22.49
C ALA A 614 26.71 16.75 -22.87
N ALA A 615 25.58 16.69 -23.58
CA ALA A 615 24.76 17.86 -23.94
C ALA A 615 23.76 18.24 -22.82
N GLY A 616 23.41 17.30 -21.95
CA GLY A 616 22.46 17.53 -20.84
C GLY A 616 21.00 17.59 -21.31
N ASP A 617 20.70 17.11 -22.52
CA ASP A 617 19.38 17.21 -23.11
C ASP A 617 18.42 16.17 -22.51
N LEU A 618 17.54 16.66 -21.65
CA LEU A 618 16.35 15.96 -21.16
C LEU A 618 15.38 15.77 -22.34
N ILE A 619 15.18 14.51 -22.76
CA ILE A 619 14.33 14.20 -23.92
C ILE A 619 12.85 14.25 -23.55
N LEU A 620 12.51 13.75 -22.36
CA LEU A 620 11.14 13.75 -21.87
C LEU A 620 11.13 13.96 -20.37
N SER A 621 10.38 14.97 -19.93
CA SER A 621 9.89 15.05 -18.55
C SER A 621 8.38 15.11 -18.60
N ARG A 622 7.73 14.13 -17.97
CA ARG A 622 6.28 14.13 -17.81
C ARG A 622 5.96 14.10 -16.32
N ALA A 623 5.23 15.11 -15.89
CA ALA A 623 4.52 15.06 -14.61
C ALA A 623 3.47 13.95 -14.72
N VAL A 624 3.49 13.04 -13.75
CA VAL A 624 2.60 11.88 -13.72
C VAL A 624 2.00 11.75 -12.32
N ASP A 625 0.86 11.07 -12.21
CA ASP A 625 0.25 10.76 -10.92
C ASP A 625 1.16 9.85 -10.09
N ARG A 626 1.93 10.48 -9.20
CA ARG A 626 2.59 9.91 -8.01
C ARG A 626 3.15 8.48 -8.17
N VAL A 627 4.06 8.28 -9.14
CA VAL A 627 4.83 7.04 -9.32
C VAL A 627 6.07 7.02 -8.42
N GLU A 628 6.41 5.86 -7.87
CA GLU A 628 7.54 5.68 -6.94
C GLU A 628 8.53 4.61 -7.43
N THR A 629 8.15 3.76 -8.38
CA THR A 629 9.00 2.74 -8.99
C THR A 629 8.77 2.68 -10.49
N ALA A 630 9.82 2.34 -11.25
CA ALA A 630 9.74 2.07 -12.67
C ALA A 630 10.71 0.98 -13.13
N VAL A 631 10.32 0.21 -14.14
CA VAL A 631 11.08 -0.89 -14.70
C VAL A 631 10.93 -0.94 -16.22
N PHE A 632 12.03 -1.17 -16.93
CA PHE A 632 12.03 -1.40 -18.37
C PHE A 632 11.71 -2.86 -18.69
N SER A 633 11.03 -3.12 -19.80
CA SER A 633 10.90 -4.47 -20.34
C SER A 633 12.27 -5.00 -20.80
N PRO A 634 12.52 -6.33 -20.77
CA PRO A 634 13.81 -6.90 -21.14
C PRO A 634 14.25 -6.58 -22.58
N ASP A 635 13.28 -6.34 -23.48
CA ASP A 635 13.52 -5.95 -24.87
C ASP A 635 13.69 -4.43 -25.06
N GLY A 636 13.62 -3.64 -23.98
CA GLY A 636 13.77 -2.20 -23.97
C GLY A 636 12.62 -1.41 -24.61
N LYS A 637 11.54 -2.07 -25.06
CA LYS A 637 10.44 -1.42 -25.79
C LYS A 637 9.42 -0.73 -24.90
N TRP A 638 9.33 -1.13 -23.64
CA TRP A 638 8.34 -0.62 -22.70
C TRP A 638 9.00 -0.14 -21.40
N LEU A 639 8.40 0.89 -20.81
CA LEU A 639 8.68 1.33 -19.45
C LEU A 639 7.39 1.28 -18.65
N ALA A 640 7.35 0.46 -17.60
CA ALA A 640 6.26 0.41 -16.65
C ALA A 640 6.59 1.26 -15.41
N ALA A 641 5.62 2.04 -14.93
CA ALA A 641 5.77 2.86 -13.74
C ALA A 641 4.49 2.83 -12.87
N ALA A 642 4.65 2.79 -11.55
CA ALA A 642 3.56 2.75 -10.59
C ALA A 642 4.00 3.33 -9.23
N GLY A 643 3.07 3.53 -8.30
CA GLY A 643 3.40 4.04 -6.96
C GLY A 643 2.38 3.68 -5.89
N ALA A 644 2.75 3.89 -4.62
CA ALA A 644 1.96 3.43 -3.48
C ALA A 644 0.71 4.30 -3.18
N ALA A 645 0.52 5.41 -3.88
CA ALA A 645 -0.61 6.32 -3.67
C ALA A 645 -1.87 5.91 -4.45
N HIS A 646 -1.71 5.20 -5.58
CA HIS A 646 -2.78 4.89 -6.52
C HIS A 646 -2.65 3.47 -7.07
N GLY A 647 -3.77 2.81 -7.35
CA GLY A 647 -3.82 1.43 -7.88
C GLY A 647 -3.70 1.35 -9.40
N THR A 648 -2.90 2.22 -10.02
CA THR A 648 -2.75 2.28 -11.49
C THR A 648 -1.30 2.12 -11.91
N VAL A 649 -1.08 1.39 -13.00
CA VAL A 649 0.22 1.28 -13.66
C VAL A 649 0.18 2.08 -14.96
N GLN A 650 1.25 2.79 -15.24
CA GLN A 650 1.46 3.50 -16.49
C GLN A 650 2.47 2.73 -17.33
N LEU A 651 2.08 2.32 -18.54
CA LEU A 651 2.92 1.58 -19.47
C LEU A 651 3.23 2.46 -20.68
N TRP A 652 4.51 2.82 -20.85
CA TRP A 652 5.01 3.76 -21.84
C TRP A 652 5.72 3.01 -22.97
N SER A 653 5.37 3.34 -24.21
CA SER A 653 6.09 2.85 -25.38
C SER A 653 7.37 3.66 -25.57
N MET A 654 8.52 2.98 -25.59
CA MET A 654 9.83 3.60 -25.84
C MET A 654 10.07 3.86 -27.34
N ALA A 655 9.25 3.27 -28.21
CA ALA A 655 9.33 3.51 -29.66
C ALA A 655 8.81 4.90 -30.06
N ASP A 656 7.82 5.42 -29.33
CA ASP A 656 7.26 6.75 -29.57
C ASP A 656 6.77 7.38 -28.25
N LEU A 657 7.62 8.21 -27.67
CA LEU A 657 7.37 8.91 -26.40
C LEU A 657 6.31 10.02 -26.52
N THR A 658 5.81 10.32 -27.72
CA THR A 658 4.71 11.29 -27.90
C THR A 658 3.36 10.69 -27.50
N ILE A 659 3.22 9.37 -27.64
CA ILE A 659 2.00 8.64 -27.32
C ILE A 659 1.75 8.70 -25.80
N ALA A 660 0.48 8.83 -25.40
CA ALA A 660 0.10 8.77 -23.99
C ALA A 660 0.31 7.35 -23.43
N PRO A 661 0.72 7.20 -22.16
CA PRO A 661 0.89 5.87 -21.57
C PRO A 661 -0.44 5.11 -21.52
N ILE A 662 -0.35 3.80 -21.68
CA ILE A 662 -1.47 2.90 -21.42
C ILE A 662 -1.65 2.82 -19.91
N ILE A 663 -2.86 3.11 -19.44
CA ILE A 663 -3.18 3.10 -18.00
C ILE A 663 -3.84 1.77 -17.65
N LEU A 664 -3.10 0.90 -16.95
CA LEU A 664 -3.61 -0.36 -16.43
C LEU A 664 -4.33 -0.08 -15.11
N ARG A 665 -5.62 -0.41 -15.06
CA ARG A 665 -6.48 -0.15 -13.90
C ARG A 665 -6.95 -1.45 -13.30
N GLY A 666 -6.93 -1.51 -11.97
CA GLY A 666 -7.68 -2.55 -11.27
C GLY A 666 -7.23 -2.81 -9.85
N HIS A 667 -5.98 -2.49 -9.47
CA HIS A 667 -5.59 -2.56 -8.07
C HIS A 667 -6.43 -1.62 -7.22
N GLU A 668 -6.84 -2.07 -6.04
CA GLU A 668 -7.69 -1.31 -5.10
C GLU A 668 -6.87 -0.45 -4.12
N SER A 669 -5.56 -0.67 -4.10
CA SER A 669 -4.59 0.04 -3.25
C SER A 669 -3.31 0.31 -4.04
N GLY A 670 -2.36 0.98 -3.40
CA GLY A 670 -1.06 1.32 -3.97
C GLY A 670 -0.25 0.12 -4.45
N ILE A 671 0.57 0.34 -5.46
CA ILE A 671 1.48 -0.67 -6.02
C ILE A 671 2.90 -0.35 -5.53
N VAL A 672 3.60 -1.37 -5.03
CA VAL A 672 4.91 -1.20 -4.38
C VAL A 672 6.06 -1.86 -5.12
N SER A 673 5.79 -2.83 -5.99
CA SER A 673 6.82 -3.51 -6.80
C SER A 673 6.29 -3.89 -8.18
N LEU A 674 7.19 -3.87 -9.16
CA LEU A 674 6.96 -4.16 -10.58
C LEU A 674 8.05 -5.10 -11.08
N ALA A 675 7.69 -6.09 -11.89
CA ALA A 675 8.66 -6.95 -12.57
C ALA A 675 8.14 -7.37 -13.95
N PHE A 676 8.97 -7.31 -14.98
CA PHE A 676 8.68 -7.99 -16.25
C PHE A 676 9.19 -9.44 -16.20
N SER A 677 8.49 -10.35 -16.86
CA SER A 677 9.00 -11.70 -17.10
C SER A 677 10.23 -11.65 -18.02
N PRO A 678 11.18 -12.60 -17.90
CA PRO A 678 12.40 -12.61 -18.74
C PRO A 678 12.16 -12.62 -20.25
N ASP A 679 11.05 -13.21 -20.72
CA ASP A 679 10.64 -13.18 -22.13
C ASP A 679 9.91 -11.90 -22.55
N GLY A 680 9.58 -11.02 -21.60
CA GLY A 680 8.85 -9.77 -21.81
C GLY A 680 7.36 -9.94 -22.07
N GLN A 681 6.78 -11.15 -21.94
CA GLN A 681 5.36 -11.38 -22.21
C GLN A 681 4.44 -10.92 -21.08
N TRP A 682 4.94 -10.90 -19.84
CA TRP A 682 4.16 -10.57 -18.66
C TRP A 682 4.78 -9.39 -17.89
N LEU A 683 3.91 -8.54 -17.37
CA LEU A 683 4.23 -7.58 -16.32
C LEU A 683 3.51 -8.01 -15.05
N ALA A 684 4.26 -8.25 -13.97
CA ALA A 684 3.73 -8.49 -12.64
C ALA A 684 3.70 -7.21 -11.81
N THR A 685 2.59 -6.95 -11.14
CA THR A 685 2.42 -5.80 -10.24
C THR A 685 1.99 -6.25 -8.85
N ALA A 686 2.77 -5.88 -7.82
CA ALA A 686 2.52 -6.20 -6.42
C ALA A 686 1.73 -5.09 -5.73
N GLY A 687 0.50 -5.39 -5.29
CA GLY A 687 -0.41 -4.44 -4.67
C GLY A 687 -0.50 -4.60 -3.14
N LEU A 688 -0.67 -3.46 -2.47
CA LEU A 688 -1.07 -3.38 -1.05
C LEU A 688 -2.52 -3.81 -0.81
N ASP A 689 -3.25 -4.18 -1.86
CA ASP A 689 -4.58 -4.79 -1.83
C ASP A 689 -4.54 -6.32 -1.68
N ASN A 690 -3.37 -6.85 -1.31
CA ASN A 690 -3.07 -8.27 -1.14
C ASN A 690 -3.08 -9.07 -2.45
N THR A 691 -3.05 -8.41 -3.60
CA THR A 691 -3.04 -9.09 -4.91
C THR A 691 -1.72 -8.85 -5.65
N THR A 692 -1.27 -9.86 -6.37
CA THR A 692 -0.34 -9.70 -7.49
C THR A 692 -1.13 -9.84 -8.78
N ARG A 693 -0.92 -8.94 -9.75
CA ARG A 693 -1.59 -9.00 -11.04
C ARG A 693 -0.58 -9.21 -12.16
N LEU A 694 -0.87 -10.16 -13.03
CA LEU A 694 -0.10 -10.43 -14.24
C LEU A 694 -0.83 -9.86 -15.46
N TRP A 695 -0.19 -8.91 -16.12
CA TRP A 695 -0.69 -8.22 -17.30
C TRP A 695 0.05 -8.75 -18.53
N ALA A 696 -0.68 -9.17 -19.57
CA ALA A 696 -0.07 -9.51 -20.83
C ALA A 696 0.46 -8.25 -21.51
N VAL A 697 1.74 -8.22 -21.89
CA VAL A 697 2.39 -7.02 -22.43
C VAL A 697 1.98 -6.76 -23.88
N ASP A 698 1.74 -7.82 -24.66
CA ASP A 698 1.31 -7.72 -26.07
C ASP A 698 -0.14 -7.25 -26.22
N ASP A 699 -0.99 -7.51 -25.22
CA ASP A 699 -2.37 -7.01 -25.16
C ASP A 699 -2.71 -6.50 -23.74
N PRO A 700 -2.17 -5.33 -23.37
CA PRO A 700 -2.24 -4.81 -22.00
C PRO A 700 -3.65 -4.45 -21.53
N LEU A 701 -4.64 -4.41 -22.43
CA LEU A 701 -6.03 -4.14 -22.09
C LEU A 701 -6.81 -5.41 -21.73
N THR A 702 -6.23 -6.60 -21.92
CA THR A 702 -6.81 -7.84 -21.42
C THR A 702 -6.85 -7.84 -19.88
N PRO A 703 -7.93 -8.35 -19.26
CA PRO A 703 -7.99 -8.46 -17.81
C PRO A 703 -6.79 -9.27 -17.29
N PRO A 704 -6.11 -8.78 -16.23
CA PRO A 704 -4.94 -9.46 -15.71
C PRO A 704 -5.33 -10.77 -15.03
N VAL A 705 -4.37 -11.69 -14.96
CA VAL A 705 -4.48 -12.84 -14.05
C VAL A 705 -4.24 -12.32 -12.62
N ILE A 706 -5.20 -12.57 -11.72
CA ILE A 706 -5.15 -12.10 -10.33
C ILE A 706 -4.70 -13.24 -9.43
N LEU A 707 -3.57 -13.04 -8.76
CA LEU A 707 -2.99 -13.96 -7.80
C LEU A 707 -3.20 -13.40 -6.38
N ASN A 708 -3.94 -14.10 -5.54
CA ASN A 708 -4.31 -13.62 -4.21
C ASN A 708 -3.28 -14.08 -3.16
N HIS A 709 -2.61 -13.13 -2.51
CA HIS A 709 -1.60 -13.42 -1.49
C HIS A 709 -2.18 -13.67 -0.09
N GLY A 710 -3.49 -13.52 0.09
CA GLY A 710 -4.20 -13.76 1.35
C GLY A 710 -4.44 -12.48 2.15
N GLU A 711 -4.12 -12.49 3.44
CA GLU A 711 -4.49 -11.41 4.38
C GLU A 711 -3.46 -10.27 4.52
N ALA A 712 -2.35 -10.34 3.80
CA ALA A 712 -1.28 -9.34 3.87
C ALA A 712 -0.94 -8.76 2.51
N GLY A 713 -0.62 -7.46 2.47
CA GLY A 713 -0.24 -6.76 1.25
C GLY A 713 1.03 -7.36 0.65
N VAL A 714 1.10 -7.41 -0.69
CA VAL A 714 2.27 -7.91 -1.41
C VAL A 714 3.33 -6.82 -1.42
N THR A 715 4.56 -7.17 -1.10
CA THR A 715 5.67 -6.24 -0.83
C THR A 715 6.70 -6.23 -1.95
N SER A 716 7.00 -7.39 -2.51
CA SER A 716 7.93 -7.56 -3.63
C SER A 716 7.50 -8.74 -4.51
N VAL A 717 7.93 -8.71 -5.77
CA VAL A 717 7.63 -9.70 -6.79
C VAL A 717 8.83 -9.90 -7.70
N ALA A 718 9.13 -11.16 -8.05
CA ALA A 718 10.22 -11.50 -8.96
C ALA A 718 9.87 -12.74 -9.79
N PHE A 719 10.33 -12.78 -11.04
CA PHE A 719 10.23 -13.94 -11.91
C PHE A 719 11.50 -14.78 -11.83
N THR A 720 11.37 -16.11 -11.92
CA THR A 720 12.53 -16.96 -12.16
C THR A 720 13.06 -16.76 -13.58
N PRO A 721 14.39 -16.77 -13.81
CA PRO A 721 14.97 -16.63 -15.14
C PRO A 721 14.49 -17.67 -16.16
N ASP A 722 14.16 -18.88 -15.68
CA ASP A 722 13.66 -20.00 -16.50
C ASP A 722 12.16 -19.91 -16.83
N GLN A 723 11.46 -18.87 -16.34
CA GLN A 723 10.04 -18.61 -16.58
C GLN A 723 9.09 -19.71 -16.09
N GLN A 724 9.50 -20.48 -15.09
CA GLN A 724 8.62 -21.46 -14.47
C GLN A 724 7.78 -20.86 -13.35
N TRP A 725 8.36 -19.93 -12.58
CA TRP A 725 7.78 -19.45 -11.33
C TRP A 725 7.78 -17.93 -11.20
N LEU A 726 6.81 -17.44 -10.45
CA LEU A 726 6.75 -16.09 -9.91
C LEU A 726 6.81 -16.17 -8.38
N ALA A 727 7.80 -15.54 -7.77
CA ALA A 727 7.81 -15.33 -6.32
C ALA A 727 7.09 -14.05 -5.95
N THR A 728 6.37 -14.11 -4.84
CA THR A 728 5.66 -12.97 -4.24
C THR A 728 5.87 -12.99 -2.73
N THR A 729 6.18 -11.85 -2.15
CA THR A 729 6.41 -11.71 -0.71
C THR A 729 5.33 -10.86 -0.06
N GLY A 730 4.98 -11.19 1.18
CA GLY A 730 3.87 -10.56 1.91
C GLY A 730 4.31 -9.87 3.18
N ALA A 731 3.54 -8.85 3.58
CA ALA A 731 3.79 -8.10 4.80
C ALA A 731 3.63 -8.92 6.10
N GLY A 732 3.08 -10.14 6.02
CA GLY A 732 2.89 -11.06 7.14
C GLY A 732 3.95 -12.15 7.29
N GLY A 733 5.07 -12.07 6.56
CA GLY A 733 6.13 -13.10 6.58
C GLY A 733 5.94 -14.22 5.57
N SER A 734 4.86 -14.18 4.78
CA SER A 734 4.57 -15.18 3.76
C SER A 734 5.42 -14.96 2.51
N VAL A 735 5.97 -16.05 1.98
CA VAL A 735 6.61 -16.11 0.66
C VAL A 735 5.84 -17.14 -0.16
N GLN A 736 5.45 -16.81 -1.39
CA GLN A 736 4.65 -17.70 -2.23
C GLN A 736 5.23 -17.80 -3.64
N LEU A 737 5.35 -19.03 -4.16
CA LEU A 737 5.70 -19.30 -5.55
C LEU A 737 4.47 -19.71 -6.35
N TRP A 738 4.27 -19.06 -7.49
CA TRP A 738 3.16 -19.30 -8.42
C TRP A 738 3.71 -19.90 -9.70
N SER A 739 3.07 -20.96 -10.21
CA SER A 739 3.42 -21.54 -11.50
C SER A 739 2.93 -20.63 -12.62
N LEU A 740 3.81 -20.28 -13.56
CA LEU A 740 3.42 -19.51 -14.75
C LEU A 740 2.74 -20.38 -15.82
N ALA A 741 2.98 -21.70 -15.79
CA ALA A 741 2.31 -22.65 -16.67
C ALA A 741 0.84 -22.87 -16.27
N ASP A 742 0.53 -22.79 -14.97
CA ASP A 742 -0.84 -22.85 -14.44
C ASP A 742 -1.02 -21.84 -13.29
N PRO A 743 -1.27 -20.56 -13.61
CA PRO A 743 -1.45 -19.52 -12.60
C PRO A 743 -2.70 -19.70 -11.72
N ALA A 744 -3.62 -20.60 -12.10
CA ALA A 744 -4.81 -20.92 -11.32
C ALA A 744 -4.54 -21.97 -10.23
N ALA A 745 -3.40 -22.68 -10.30
CA ALA A 745 -2.97 -23.61 -9.28
C ALA A 745 -2.69 -22.88 -7.95
N LEU A 746 -2.89 -23.59 -6.84
CA LEU A 746 -2.53 -23.07 -5.52
C LEU A 746 -1.02 -22.81 -5.45
N PRO A 747 -0.59 -21.67 -4.86
CA PRO A 747 0.82 -21.36 -4.76
C PRO A 747 1.53 -22.28 -3.77
N LEU A 748 2.83 -22.44 -3.97
CA LEU A 748 3.72 -23.02 -2.97
C LEU A 748 4.01 -21.97 -1.89
N THR A 749 3.41 -22.10 -0.71
CA THR A 749 3.75 -21.22 0.42
C THR A 749 5.01 -21.71 1.12
N LEU A 750 6.03 -20.84 1.14
CA LEU A 750 7.27 -21.03 1.85
C LEU A 750 7.19 -20.30 3.19
N LEU A 751 7.50 -21.03 4.27
CA LEU A 751 7.36 -20.54 5.64
C LEU A 751 8.74 -20.38 6.25
N GLY A 752 8.94 -19.34 7.06
CA GLY A 752 10.19 -19.18 7.80
C GLY A 752 10.36 -17.79 8.38
N HIS A 753 10.00 -16.76 7.63
CA HIS A 753 10.06 -15.40 8.15
C HIS A 753 9.01 -15.16 9.23
N GLU A 754 9.42 -14.45 10.29
CA GLU A 754 8.55 -14.15 11.45
C GLU A 754 7.91 -12.76 11.38
N ASP A 755 8.33 -11.95 10.40
CA ASP A 755 7.88 -10.59 10.17
C ASP A 755 7.84 -10.28 8.65
N HIS A 756 7.46 -9.05 8.30
CA HIS A 756 7.35 -8.52 6.95
C HIS A 756 8.57 -8.86 6.08
N VAL A 757 8.34 -9.55 4.96
CA VAL A 757 9.37 -9.81 3.97
C VAL A 757 9.49 -8.59 3.07
N SER A 758 10.64 -7.93 3.07
CA SER A 758 10.89 -6.66 2.39
C SER A 758 11.21 -6.84 0.91
N ASP A 759 11.91 -7.93 0.55
CA ASP A 759 12.42 -8.12 -0.80
C ASP A 759 12.61 -9.60 -1.18
N VAL A 760 12.64 -9.87 -2.49
CA VAL A 760 12.90 -11.20 -3.07
C VAL A 760 13.72 -11.08 -4.35
N ALA A 761 14.72 -11.95 -4.50
CA ALA A 761 15.57 -12.02 -5.69
C ALA A 761 15.87 -13.47 -6.06
N PHE A 762 16.10 -13.72 -7.35
CA PHE A 762 16.58 -15.01 -7.87
C PHE A 762 18.02 -14.89 -8.36
N SER A 763 18.78 -15.98 -8.28
CA SER A 763 20.07 -16.10 -8.96
C SER A 763 19.88 -16.18 -10.47
N ALA A 764 20.87 -15.72 -11.24
CA ALA A 764 20.78 -15.67 -12.71
C ALA A 764 20.61 -17.05 -13.37
N ASP A 765 21.07 -18.12 -12.71
CA ASP A 765 20.91 -19.52 -13.14
C ASP A 765 19.55 -20.14 -12.73
N GLY A 766 18.71 -19.39 -12.01
CA GLY A 766 17.41 -19.82 -11.50
C GLY A 766 17.47 -20.91 -10.42
N GLN A 767 18.66 -21.28 -9.93
CA GLN A 767 18.84 -22.36 -8.96
C GLN A 767 18.59 -21.91 -7.52
N TRP A 768 18.63 -20.62 -7.24
CA TRP A 768 18.49 -20.05 -5.91
C TRP A 768 17.53 -18.87 -5.87
N MET A 769 16.86 -18.73 -4.73
CA MET A 769 16.08 -17.56 -4.36
C MET A 769 16.53 -17.05 -3.00
N ALA A 770 16.57 -15.74 -2.83
CA ALA A 770 16.82 -15.09 -1.55
C ALA A 770 15.65 -14.19 -1.17
N THR A 771 15.35 -14.13 0.12
CA THR A 771 14.33 -13.24 0.69
C THR A 771 14.89 -12.44 1.85
N ALA A 772 14.55 -11.16 1.94
CA ALA A 772 14.94 -10.27 3.04
C ALA A 772 13.73 -9.97 3.95
N SER A 773 13.94 -9.79 5.26
CA SER A 773 12.84 -9.58 6.20
C SER A 773 13.17 -8.61 7.33
N LEU A 774 12.10 -8.00 7.85
CA LEU A 774 12.11 -7.18 9.05
C LEU A 774 12.37 -7.97 10.33
N ASP A 775 12.33 -9.30 10.27
CA ASP A 775 12.77 -10.17 11.37
C ASP A 775 14.30 -10.16 11.61
N GLY A 776 15.04 -9.42 10.77
CA GLY A 776 16.49 -9.29 10.85
C GLY A 776 17.26 -10.41 10.17
N THR A 777 16.57 -11.27 9.40
CA THR A 777 17.19 -12.36 8.65
C THR A 777 16.98 -12.19 7.15
N ALA A 778 17.95 -12.64 6.37
CA ALA A 778 17.72 -13.06 5.00
C ALA A 778 17.61 -14.59 4.96
N ARG A 779 16.87 -15.16 4.01
CA ARG A 779 16.78 -16.61 3.82
C ARG A 779 17.14 -16.98 2.40
N LEU A 780 17.90 -18.06 2.24
CA LEU A 780 18.33 -18.61 0.95
C LEU A 780 17.63 -19.94 0.68
N TRP A 781 17.05 -20.08 -0.50
CA TRP A 781 16.19 -21.20 -0.93
C TRP A 781 16.76 -21.83 -2.19
N SER A 782 16.93 -23.15 -2.21
CA SER A 782 17.32 -23.89 -3.41
C SER A 782 16.09 -24.24 -4.24
N LEU A 783 16.16 -24.03 -5.55
CA LEU A 783 15.12 -24.34 -6.55
C LEU A 783 15.54 -25.42 -7.54
N ALA A 784 16.81 -25.85 -7.49
CA ALA A 784 17.37 -26.89 -8.34
C ALA A 784 16.61 -28.22 -8.22
N GLU A 785 16.32 -28.86 -9.36
CA GLU A 785 16.13 -30.32 -9.39
C GLU A 785 17.51 -30.98 -9.20
N PRO A 786 17.68 -31.93 -8.26
CA PRO A 786 18.97 -32.59 -8.11
C PRO A 786 19.26 -33.46 -9.34
N VAL A 787 20.43 -33.24 -9.96
CA VAL A 787 20.99 -34.16 -10.95
C VAL A 787 21.23 -35.51 -10.27
N VAL A 788 20.43 -36.51 -10.63
CA VAL A 788 20.70 -37.90 -10.26
C VAL A 788 21.85 -38.38 -11.14
N GLU A 789 23.07 -38.43 -10.60
CA GLU A 789 24.07 -39.31 -11.20
C GLU A 789 23.57 -40.76 -11.03
N PRO A 790 23.47 -41.55 -12.11
CA PRO A 790 23.10 -42.95 -11.98
C PRO A 790 24.19 -43.66 -11.19
N ILE A 791 23.86 -44.12 -9.99
CA ILE A 791 24.70 -45.03 -9.23
C ILE A 791 24.83 -46.32 -10.06
N VAL A 792 26.03 -46.56 -10.58
CA VAL A 792 26.46 -47.81 -11.26
C VAL A 792 26.70 -48.91 -10.24
#